data_AF-A0A517W3E8-F1
#
_entry.id   AF-A0A517W3E8-F1
#
_cell.length_a   1.000
_cell.length_b   1.000
_cell.length_c   1.000
_cell.angle_alpha   90.00
_cell.angle_beta   90.00
_cell.angle_gamma   90.00
#
_symmetry.space_group_name_H-M   'P 1'
#
loop_
_entity.id
_entity.type
_entity.pdbx_description
1 polymer ?
#
loop_
_entity_poly.entity_id
_entity_poly.type
_entity_poly.pdbx_seq_one_letter_code
_entity_poly.pdbx_strand_id
1 'polypeptide(L)'
;MIHWKNIKLILLRELRDQMRDRRTLFMVAILPLLLYPAMGIGMVQMTVLFSEQPRNVVILGADDLPKHPQLLDGDRFVSNWFRIPADADKLRVFTDSKQSEESENILENEQQQEILKQAYALEVVLKTHQKLLDELEEIDSKTEKQKAARLIVELEETNARLSALFAESQIQVLILIPKGLSQEIERVSEKLERHEPIDFDPADSLRPLILENNADEKSMIAYRRVDEAIEAWEKEILRARLHRANLPESLPTPINPDVIDLAQDEQLAANLWSKLFPALLIIMAATGAFYPAIDLGAGEKERGTMETLLISPAKRTEIVLGKFLTVLIFSVSTALLNLASMGFTGKHMVNLAGSGALSKIGDLSFPSFSALFWIVLLLIPLSALFSALCLAFATFARSSKEGQYYLTPLLMVTLGLTVFCLSPAVEINAFYSLMPVVGVALLLKGMLLSSVNAGILYVYAIPVLVTSIGYSLLALWWAIDQFQREDVLFREAERFELGLWLRHLLKTKDSLPSFAEAGFCFVIIMLLQFGVMNSMSAAIQSATEAERPLRMMQLLMIQQLAIIATPALIMGIMLTTSVRKTFRLYLPSLGFLAVGIILPFILHPLSLELAVSLDWFFPALPEGTVAVLKGMSDPTQPIWLVLMAFALAPAVCEELAFRGFILSGFGRRGRAWLAIILSSVTFGAMHMIPQQVFNATLLGLVLGLMAVHSRSLLPGVVFHFIYNGLSVFRERIPENWVPTNGLQHFVRMEPEGLRYSWPLLLICGLIAIVLLRWIQNQSVTPANLDTTQPLTLDRRLTDSKS
;
A
#
# COMPACT_ATOMS: atom_id res chain seq x y z
N MET A 1 1.19 41.64 23.79
CA MET A 1 2.15 41.61 22.67
C MET A 1 3.21 40.54 22.89
N ILE A 2 3.67 39.91 21.82
CA ILE A 2 4.78 38.95 21.78
C ILE A 2 6.07 39.74 21.61
N HIS A 3 7.09 39.50 22.43
CA HIS A 3 8.39 40.18 22.32
C HIS A 3 9.41 39.30 21.58
N TRP A 4 9.77 39.70 20.35
CA TRP A 4 10.76 39.00 19.54
C TRP A 4 12.13 38.83 20.23
N LYS A 5 12.50 39.77 21.11
CA LYS A 5 13.71 39.68 21.93
C LYS A 5 13.73 38.44 22.82
N ASN A 6 12.58 38.09 23.42
CA ASN A 6 12.45 36.90 24.26
C ASN A 6 12.58 35.63 23.42
N ILE A 7 11.88 35.57 22.29
CA ILE A 7 11.96 34.43 21.35
C ILE A 7 13.40 34.20 20.89
N LYS A 8 14.10 35.28 20.47
CA LYS A 8 15.49 35.20 20.03
C LYS A 8 16.43 34.73 21.14
N LEU A 9 16.24 35.18 22.38
CA LEU A 9 17.05 34.74 23.52
C LEU A 9 16.86 33.25 23.80
N ILE A 10 15.61 32.78 23.79
CA ILE A 10 15.26 31.37 23.98
C ILE A 10 15.85 30.54 22.84
N LEU A 11 15.63 30.92 21.58
CA LEU A 11 16.21 30.27 20.41
C LEU A 11 17.74 30.12 20.53
N LEU A 12 18.46 31.20 20.88
CA LEU A 12 19.91 31.16 21.01
C LEU A 12 20.39 30.30 22.18
N ARG A 13 19.64 30.26 23.28
CA ARG A 13 19.90 29.35 24.40
C ARG A 13 19.75 27.90 23.94
N GLU A 14 18.60 27.56 23.37
CA GLU A 14 18.26 26.19 22.99
C GLU A 14 19.20 25.67 21.89
N LEU A 15 19.52 26.49 20.88
CA LEU A 15 20.53 26.14 19.86
C LEU A 15 21.89 25.86 20.49
N ARG A 16 22.32 26.68 21.47
CA ARG A 16 23.60 26.49 22.14
C ARG A 16 23.62 25.20 22.97
N ASP A 17 22.53 24.89 23.65
CA ASP A 17 22.40 23.68 24.46
C ASP A 17 22.39 22.43 23.56
N GLN A 18 21.64 22.43 22.46
CA GLN A 18 21.62 21.34 21.47
C GLN A 18 22.99 21.15 20.78
N MET A 19 23.67 22.23 20.41
CA MET A 19 25.02 22.17 19.81
C MET A 19 26.10 21.65 20.78
N ARG A 20 25.83 21.62 22.09
CA ARG A 20 26.73 21.02 23.09
C ARG A 20 26.44 19.55 23.32
N ASP A 21 25.21 19.10 23.04
CA ASP A 21 24.84 17.70 23.13
C ASP A 21 25.41 16.91 21.95
N ARG A 22 26.55 16.26 22.19
CA ARG A 22 27.23 15.40 21.21
C ARG A 22 26.34 14.25 20.75
N ARG A 23 25.46 13.74 21.61
CA ARG A 23 24.57 12.64 21.25
C ARG A 23 23.54 13.12 20.24
N THR A 24 22.90 14.24 20.51
CA THR A 24 21.90 14.80 19.59
C THR A 24 22.54 15.22 18.27
N LEU A 25 23.69 15.90 18.29
CA LEU A 25 24.44 16.22 17.06
C LEU A 25 24.85 14.98 16.26
N PHE A 26 25.31 13.92 16.94
CA PHE A 26 25.66 12.67 16.27
C PHE A 26 24.43 12.04 15.62
N MET A 27 23.31 11.91 16.35
CA MET A 27 22.09 11.27 15.84
C MET A 27 21.41 12.09 14.73
N VAL A 28 21.46 13.42 14.80
CA VAL A 28 20.73 14.33 13.91
C VAL A 28 21.53 14.72 12.68
N ALA A 29 22.86 14.86 12.79
CA ALA A 29 23.71 15.29 11.68
C ALA A 29 24.66 14.19 11.19
N ILE A 30 25.42 13.54 12.06
CA ILE A 30 26.53 12.67 11.63
C ILE A 30 26.05 11.28 11.20
N LEU A 31 25.17 10.65 11.99
CA LEU A 31 24.71 9.28 11.76
C LEU A 31 23.96 9.16 10.42
N PRO A 32 22.95 9.99 10.10
CA PRO A 32 22.32 9.98 8.77
C PRO A 32 23.31 10.18 7.63
N LEU A 33 24.22 11.15 7.79
CA LEU A 33 25.20 11.54 6.78
C LEU A 33 26.15 10.40 6.42
N LEU A 34 26.48 9.53 7.37
CA LEU A 34 27.37 8.38 7.18
C LEU A 34 26.60 7.10 6.83
N LEU A 35 25.52 6.82 7.56
CA LEU A 35 24.79 5.56 7.48
C LEU A 35 24.16 5.36 6.11
N TYR A 36 23.50 6.38 5.55
CA TYR A 36 22.77 6.22 4.29
C TYR A 36 23.70 6.04 3.09
N PRO A 37 24.79 6.83 2.95
CA PRO A 37 25.82 6.53 1.97
C PRO A 37 26.45 5.15 2.13
N ALA A 38 26.80 4.77 3.36
CA ALA A 38 27.42 3.47 3.63
C ALA A 38 26.47 2.31 3.29
N MET A 39 25.18 2.43 3.62
CA MET A 39 24.15 1.45 3.23
C MET A 39 23.98 1.39 1.71
N GLY A 40 23.96 2.54 1.02
CA GLY A 40 23.86 2.60 -0.44
C GLY A 40 25.05 1.92 -1.13
N ILE A 41 26.28 2.29 -0.74
CA ILE A 41 27.51 1.67 -1.26
C ILE A 41 27.54 0.18 -0.92
N GLY A 42 27.21 -0.18 0.32
CA GLY A 42 27.17 -1.57 0.77
C GLY A 42 26.16 -2.40 -0.03
N MET A 43 24.97 -1.86 -0.32
CA MET A 43 23.96 -2.56 -1.11
C MET A 43 24.41 -2.78 -2.55
N VAL A 44 25.03 -1.78 -3.19
CA VAL A 44 25.58 -1.92 -4.54
C VAL A 44 26.74 -2.93 -4.55
N GLN A 45 27.65 -2.85 -3.58
CA GLN A 45 28.77 -3.77 -3.48
C GLN A 45 28.30 -5.21 -3.24
N MET A 46 27.29 -5.42 -2.39
CA MET A 46 26.66 -6.72 -2.19
C MET A 46 26.00 -7.22 -3.47
N THR A 47 25.30 -6.35 -4.21
CA THR A 47 24.70 -6.71 -5.51
C THR A 47 25.77 -7.18 -6.50
N VAL A 48 26.89 -6.47 -6.60
CA VAL A 48 28.01 -6.86 -7.46
C VAL A 48 28.63 -8.19 -7.01
N LEU A 49 28.91 -8.34 -5.71
CA LEU A 49 29.54 -9.52 -5.14
C LEU A 49 28.69 -10.79 -5.33
N PHE A 50 27.36 -10.68 -5.24
CA PHE A 50 26.46 -11.78 -5.56
C PHE A 50 26.30 -12.04 -7.07
N SER A 51 26.55 -11.05 -7.92
CA SER A 51 26.46 -11.18 -9.37
C SER A 51 27.68 -11.84 -10.03
N GLU A 52 28.84 -11.80 -9.38
CA GLU A 52 30.13 -12.27 -9.92
C GLU A 52 30.47 -13.74 -9.62
N GLN A 53 29.72 -14.44 -8.77
CA GLN A 53 29.97 -15.85 -8.49
C GLN A 53 29.52 -16.73 -9.69
N PRO A 54 30.39 -17.59 -10.25
CA PRO A 54 30.01 -18.50 -11.32
C PRO A 54 28.93 -19.47 -10.83
N ARG A 55 27.95 -19.76 -11.69
CA ARG A 55 26.82 -20.65 -11.39
C ARG A 55 26.97 -21.94 -12.15
N ASN A 56 26.71 -23.07 -11.49
CA ASN A 56 26.86 -24.39 -12.09
C ASN A 56 25.63 -24.71 -12.95
N VAL A 57 25.87 -24.92 -14.23
CA VAL A 57 24.90 -25.40 -15.21
C VAL A 57 25.30 -26.80 -15.60
N VAL A 58 24.38 -27.76 -15.56
CA VAL A 58 24.65 -29.13 -16.00
C VAL A 58 23.86 -29.41 -17.27
N ILE A 59 24.53 -29.98 -18.27
CA ILE A 59 23.92 -30.39 -19.55
C ILE A 59 24.13 -31.89 -19.70
N LEU A 60 23.04 -32.66 -19.67
CA LEU A 60 23.06 -34.10 -19.96
C LEU A 60 22.64 -34.33 -21.41
N GLY A 61 23.24 -35.33 -22.08
CA GLY A 61 23.04 -35.59 -23.50
C GLY A 61 23.79 -34.62 -24.41
N ALA A 62 24.90 -34.02 -23.95
CA ALA A 62 25.60 -32.98 -24.72
C ALA A 62 26.15 -33.50 -26.08
N ASP A 63 26.39 -34.80 -26.22
CA ASP A 63 26.80 -35.45 -27.48
C ASP A 63 25.74 -35.35 -28.59
N ASP A 64 24.46 -35.14 -28.23
CA ASP A 64 23.34 -35.01 -29.16
C ASP A 64 23.08 -33.54 -29.58
N LEU A 65 23.94 -32.60 -29.18
CA LEU A 65 23.87 -31.21 -29.64
C LEU A 65 24.37 -31.07 -31.10
N PRO A 66 23.80 -30.14 -31.90
CA PRO A 66 24.34 -29.74 -33.19
C PRO A 66 25.81 -29.30 -33.11
N LYS A 67 26.64 -29.77 -34.06
CA LYS A 67 28.04 -29.35 -34.17
C LYS A 67 28.21 -27.95 -34.73
N HIS A 68 27.26 -27.50 -35.56
CA HIS A 68 27.25 -26.16 -36.16
C HIS A 68 25.82 -25.62 -36.21
N PRO A 69 25.55 -24.41 -35.69
CA PRO A 69 26.41 -23.61 -34.82
C PRO A 69 26.65 -24.30 -33.46
N GLN A 70 27.85 -24.14 -32.90
CA GLN A 70 28.24 -24.78 -31.62
C GLN A 70 27.73 -23.96 -30.42
N LEU A 71 27.08 -24.62 -29.46
CA LEU A 71 26.56 -23.95 -28.25
C LEU A 71 27.64 -23.74 -27.17
N LEU A 72 28.55 -24.70 -27.03
CA LEU A 72 29.53 -24.78 -25.94
C LEU A 72 30.96 -24.70 -26.44
N ASP A 73 31.85 -24.03 -25.72
CA ASP A 73 33.30 -24.07 -25.90
C ASP A 73 33.95 -24.61 -24.62
N GLY A 74 34.27 -25.90 -24.62
CA GLY A 74 34.77 -26.60 -23.42
C GLY A 74 33.77 -26.60 -22.26
N ASP A 75 34.15 -25.95 -21.16
CA ASP A 75 33.38 -25.86 -19.91
C ASP A 75 32.46 -24.62 -19.82
N ARG A 76 32.24 -23.93 -20.95
CA ARG A 76 31.48 -22.68 -21.03
C ARG A 76 30.55 -22.62 -22.23
N PHE A 77 29.57 -21.73 -22.18
CA PHE A 77 28.84 -21.31 -23.38
C PHE A 77 29.73 -20.40 -24.25
N VAL A 78 29.56 -20.46 -25.57
CA VAL A 78 30.26 -19.53 -26.47
C VAL A 78 29.84 -18.10 -26.16
N SER A 79 30.80 -17.20 -25.97
CA SER A 79 30.56 -15.84 -25.47
C SER A 79 29.74 -14.94 -26.41
N ASN A 80 29.71 -15.26 -27.71
CA ASN A 80 28.91 -14.54 -28.72
C ASN A 80 27.40 -14.71 -28.55
N TRP A 81 26.95 -15.69 -27.76
CA TRP A 81 25.53 -15.88 -27.46
C TRP A 81 24.99 -14.88 -26.43
N PHE A 82 25.86 -14.09 -25.80
CA PHE A 82 25.49 -13.13 -24.77
C PHE A 82 25.64 -11.69 -25.27
N ARG A 83 24.72 -10.80 -24.88
CA ARG A 83 24.86 -9.35 -25.11
C ARG A 83 26.08 -8.77 -24.38
N ILE A 84 26.41 -9.34 -23.22
CA ILE A 84 27.61 -9.04 -22.45
C ILE A 84 28.48 -10.30 -22.47
N PRO A 85 29.56 -10.35 -23.27
CA PRO A 85 30.40 -11.56 -23.40
C PRO A 85 30.92 -12.12 -22.07
N ALA A 86 31.12 -11.25 -21.06
CA ALA A 86 31.57 -11.63 -19.72
C ALA A 86 30.51 -12.41 -18.90
N ASP A 87 29.24 -12.47 -19.32
CA ASP A 87 28.23 -13.29 -18.65
C ASP A 87 28.44 -14.79 -18.91
N ALA A 88 29.12 -15.16 -20.00
CA ALA A 88 29.55 -16.54 -20.27
C ALA A 88 30.48 -17.06 -19.16
N ASP A 89 31.42 -16.22 -18.69
CA ASP A 89 32.36 -16.58 -17.62
C ASP A 89 31.70 -16.75 -16.25
N LYS A 90 30.44 -16.34 -16.12
CA LYS A 90 29.65 -16.49 -14.89
C LYS A 90 28.78 -17.74 -14.90
N LEU A 91 28.87 -18.57 -15.93
CA LEU A 91 28.27 -19.89 -16.01
C LEU A 91 29.38 -20.93 -16.15
N ARG A 92 29.45 -21.86 -15.20
CA ARG A 92 30.33 -23.03 -15.29
C ARG A 92 29.50 -24.21 -15.77
N VAL A 93 29.84 -24.74 -16.94
CA VAL A 93 29.08 -25.81 -17.60
C VAL A 93 29.73 -27.16 -17.33
N PHE A 94 28.94 -28.11 -16.83
CA PHE A 94 29.33 -29.51 -16.67
C PHE A 94 28.55 -30.36 -17.67
N THR A 95 29.24 -31.23 -18.40
CA THR A 95 28.61 -32.10 -19.41
C THR A 95 28.96 -33.57 -19.19
N ASP A 96 28.16 -34.46 -19.76
CA ASP A 96 28.40 -35.91 -19.82
C ASP A 96 29.15 -36.36 -21.08
N SER A 97 29.66 -35.41 -21.88
CA SER A 97 30.35 -35.70 -23.16
C SER A 97 31.77 -36.26 -22.95
N LYS A 98 32.19 -37.15 -23.86
CA LYS A 98 33.54 -37.78 -23.82
C LYS A 98 34.71 -36.82 -23.98
N GLN A 99 34.48 -35.62 -24.53
CA GLN A 99 35.50 -34.57 -24.66
C GLN A 99 35.85 -33.92 -23.31
N SER A 100 35.01 -34.07 -22.29
CA SER A 100 35.22 -33.48 -20.97
C SER A 100 36.13 -34.29 -20.04
N GLU A 101 36.52 -35.51 -20.41
CA GLU A 101 37.40 -36.39 -19.61
C GLU A 101 38.91 -36.09 -19.76
N GLU A 102 39.30 -35.13 -20.62
CA GLU A 102 40.71 -34.82 -20.93
C GLU A 102 41.34 -33.73 -20.02
N SER A 103 40.68 -33.31 -18.94
CA SER A 103 41.23 -32.35 -17.98
C SER A 103 42.36 -32.96 -17.11
N GLU A 104 43.56 -32.36 -17.13
CA GLU A 104 44.76 -32.83 -16.40
C GLU A 104 44.66 -32.72 -14.85
N ASN A 105 43.56 -32.17 -14.31
CA ASN A 105 43.40 -31.85 -12.89
C ASN A 105 42.47 -32.83 -12.13
N ILE A 106 43.06 -33.67 -11.27
CA ILE A 106 42.36 -34.74 -10.53
C ILE A 106 41.22 -34.21 -9.64
N LEU A 107 41.41 -33.06 -8.99
CA LEU A 107 40.41 -32.46 -8.08
C LEU A 107 39.16 -31.94 -8.81
N GLU A 108 39.31 -31.44 -10.03
CA GLU A 108 38.17 -30.95 -10.82
C GLU A 108 37.35 -32.10 -11.39
N ASN A 109 38.00 -33.22 -11.73
CA ASN A 109 37.32 -34.43 -12.18
C ASN A 109 36.47 -35.08 -11.07
N GLU A 110 36.94 -35.10 -9.82
CA GLU A 110 36.14 -35.61 -8.68
C GLU A 110 34.88 -34.75 -8.45
N GLN A 111 35.02 -33.42 -8.48
CA GLN A 111 33.89 -32.50 -8.29
C GLN A 111 32.88 -32.60 -9.44
N GLN A 112 33.35 -32.71 -10.70
CA GLN A 112 32.49 -32.91 -11.86
C GLN A 112 31.70 -34.22 -11.77
N GLN A 113 32.35 -35.32 -11.36
CA GLN A 113 31.67 -36.61 -11.19
C GLN A 113 30.58 -36.56 -10.10
N GLU A 114 30.81 -35.84 -9.00
CA GLU A 114 29.82 -35.67 -7.95
C GLU A 114 28.60 -34.86 -8.44
N ILE A 115 28.83 -33.76 -9.16
CA ILE A 115 27.76 -32.92 -9.73
C ILE A 115 26.96 -33.71 -10.78
N LEU A 116 27.63 -34.45 -11.67
CA LEU A 116 26.94 -35.29 -12.65
C LEU A 116 26.10 -36.40 -11.99
N LYS A 117 26.60 -37.00 -10.90
CA LYS A 117 25.82 -37.99 -10.13
C LYS A 117 24.54 -37.38 -9.55
N GLN A 118 24.59 -36.13 -9.06
CA GLN A 118 23.41 -35.40 -8.60
C GLN A 118 22.45 -35.12 -9.75
N ALA A 119 22.96 -34.73 -10.92
CA ALA A 119 22.16 -34.48 -12.12
C ALA A 119 21.43 -35.75 -12.61
N TYR A 120 22.10 -36.90 -12.64
CA TYR A 120 21.46 -38.18 -12.97
C TYR A 120 20.37 -38.58 -11.97
N ALA A 121 20.55 -38.29 -10.68
CA ALA A 121 19.51 -38.53 -9.68
C ALA A 121 18.26 -37.66 -9.93
N LEU A 122 18.46 -36.40 -10.33
CA LEU A 122 17.38 -35.50 -10.74
C LEU A 122 16.69 -35.98 -12.03
N GLU A 123 17.45 -36.40 -13.04
CA GLU A 123 16.91 -36.91 -14.31
C GLU A 123 15.97 -38.11 -14.10
N VAL A 124 16.33 -39.05 -13.22
CA VAL A 124 15.49 -40.23 -12.91
C VAL A 124 14.13 -39.82 -12.34
N VAL A 125 14.12 -38.88 -11.39
CA VAL A 125 12.86 -38.41 -10.78
C VAL A 125 12.08 -37.56 -11.80
N LEU A 126 12.76 -36.76 -12.63
CA LEU A 126 12.13 -35.92 -13.63
C LEU A 126 11.43 -36.75 -14.71
N LYS A 127 12.07 -37.81 -15.21
CA LYS A 127 11.43 -38.76 -16.15
C LYS A 127 10.20 -39.42 -15.55
N THR A 128 10.24 -39.73 -14.25
CA THR A 128 9.08 -40.29 -13.54
C THR A 128 7.96 -39.25 -13.45
N HIS A 129 8.30 -38.00 -13.13
CA HIS A 129 7.35 -36.88 -13.05
C HIS A 129 6.68 -36.60 -14.41
N GLN A 130 7.46 -36.59 -15.50
CA GLN A 130 6.94 -36.41 -16.86
C GLN A 130 6.00 -37.53 -17.27
N LYS A 131 6.37 -38.79 -17.00
CA LYS A 131 5.49 -39.92 -17.28
C LYS A 131 4.14 -39.80 -16.58
N LEU A 132 4.12 -39.30 -15.33
CA LEU A 132 2.89 -39.07 -14.60
C LEU A 132 2.06 -37.90 -15.18
N LEU A 133 2.71 -36.87 -15.73
CA LEU A 133 2.04 -35.78 -16.44
C LEU A 133 1.40 -36.29 -17.73
N ASP A 134 2.13 -37.05 -18.54
CA ASP A 134 1.62 -37.64 -19.78
C ASP A 134 0.42 -38.56 -19.49
N GLU A 135 0.54 -39.43 -18.48
CA GLU A 135 -0.56 -40.30 -18.03
C GLU A 135 -1.79 -39.52 -17.52
N LEU A 136 -1.60 -38.30 -17.02
CA LEU A 136 -2.69 -37.42 -16.58
C LEU A 136 -3.36 -36.71 -17.76
N GLU A 137 -2.59 -36.27 -18.77
CA GLU A 137 -3.10 -35.63 -19.98
C GLU A 137 -3.92 -36.59 -20.84
N GLU A 138 -3.58 -37.88 -20.85
CA GLU A 138 -4.35 -38.94 -21.53
C GLU A 138 -5.69 -39.28 -20.86
N ILE A 139 -5.94 -38.81 -19.62
CA ILE A 139 -7.18 -39.12 -18.89
C ILE A 139 -8.34 -38.20 -19.29
N ASP A 140 -9.45 -38.81 -19.70
CA ASP A 140 -10.72 -38.10 -19.85
C ASP A 140 -11.28 -37.69 -18.47
N SER A 141 -11.11 -36.40 -18.14
CA SER A 141 -11.50 -35.76 -16.88
C SER A 141 -12.97 -35.98 -16.46
N LYS A 142 -13.86 -36.40 -17.37
CA LYS A 142 -15.26 -36.69 -17.07
C LYS A 142 -15.50 -38.11 -16.55
N THR A 143 -14.62 -39.06 -16.86
CA THR A 143 -14.89 -40.50 -16.72
C THR A 143 -14.03 -41.17 -15.65
N GLU A 144 -12.81 -40.70 -15.40
CA GLU A 144 -11.84 -41.35 -14.49
C GLU A 144 -11.35 -40.48 -13.31
N LYS A 145 -12.28 -39.80 -12.62
CA LYS A 145 -11.95 -38.85 -11.52
C LYS A 145 -11.07 -39.43 -10.40
N GLN A 146 -11.22 -40.71 -10.04
CA GLN A 146 -10.42 -41.34 -8.99
C GLN A 146 -8.98 -41.61 -9.41
N LYS A 147 -8.73 -41.88 -10.71
CA LYS A 147 -7.39 -42.10 -11.25
C LYS A 147 -6.65 -40.77 -11.37
N ALA A 148 -7.33 -39.73 -11.88
CA ALA A 148 -6.79 -38.38 -11.93
C ALA A 148 -6.39 -37.86 -10.53
N ALA A 149 -7.24 -38.06 -9.51
CA ALA A 149 -6.93 -37.65 -8.14
C ALA A 149 -5.69 -38.36 -7.55
N ARG A 150 -5.43 -39.62 -7.91
CA ARG A 150 -4.22 -40.35 -7.48
C ARG A 150 -2.96 -39.82 -8.17
N LEU A 151 -3.02 -39.63 -9.49
CA LEU A 151 -1.90 -39.08 -10.26
C LEU A 151 -1.53 -37.67 -9.80
N ILE A 152 -2.50 -36.83 -9.44
CA ILE A 152 -2.24 -35.50 -8.88
C ILE A 152 -1.42 -35.59 -7.57
N VAL A 153 -1.77 -36.53 -6.68
CA VAL A 153 -1.01 -36.74 -5.43
C VAL A 153 0.41 -37.24 -5.72
N GLU A 154 0.56 -38.19 -6.64
CA GLU A 154 1.89 -38.70 -7.05
C GLU A 154 2.73 -37.62 -7.74
N LEU A 155 2.11 -36.72 -8.50
CA LEU A 155 2.75 -35.55 -9.10
C LEU A 155 3.22 -34.55 -8.03
N GLU A 156 2.41 -34.28 -7.01
CA GLU A 156 2.80 -33.44 -5.88
C GLU A 156 4.00 -34.04 -5.12
N GLU A 157 3.99 -35.35 -4.86
CA GLU A 157 5.08 -36.05 -4.19
C GLU A 157 6.37 -36.06 -5.01
N THR A 158 6.28 -36.34 -6.32
CA THR A 158 7.45 -36.32 -7.20
C THR A 158 8.01 -34.92 -7.39
N ASN A 159 7.16 -33.89 -7.46
CA ASN A 159 7.60 -32.49 -7.52
C ASN A 159 8.28 -32.05 -6.22
N ALA A 160 7.74 -32.42 -5.05
CA ALA A 160 8.37 -32.15 -3.75
C ALA A 160 9.75 -32.82 -3.65
N ARG A 161 9.89 -34.05 -4.17
CA ARG A 161 11.15 -34.78 -4.23
C ARG A 161 12.15 -34.13 -5.20
N LEU A 162 11.71 -33.68 -6.38
CA LEU A 162 12.53 -32.92 -7.32
C LEU A 162 13.06 -31.65 -6.68
N SER A 163 12.18 -30.88 -6.04
CA SER A 163 12.53 -29.64 -5.35
C SER A 163 13.56 -29.88 -4.23
N ALA A 164 13.38 -30.92 -3.42
CA ALA A 164 14.32 -31.28 -2.36
C ALA A 164 15.70 -31.69 -2.92
N LEU A 165 15.73 -32.58 -3.92
CA LEU A 165 16.99 -33.01 -4.55
C LEU A 165 17.71 -31.85 -5.24
N PHE A 166 16.97 -30.95 -5.90
CA PHE A 166 17.55 -29.80 -6.58
C PHE A 166 18.14 -28.82 -5.56
N ALA A 167 17.43 -28.58 -4.44
CA ALA A 167 17.90 -27.72 -3.36
C ALA A 167 19.12 -28.26 -2.61
N GLU A 168 19.27 -29.58 -2.49
CA GLU A 168 20.44 -30.25 -1.91
C GLU A 168 21.63 -30.34 -2.88
N SER A 169 21.38 -30.20 -4.18
CA SER A 169 22.40 -30.27 -5.22
C SER A 169 23.23 -28.98 -5.33
N GLN A 170 24.40 -29.08 -5.96
CA GLN A 170 25.21 -27.91 -6.34
C GLN A 170 24.77 -27.29 -7.67
N ILE A 171 23.63 -27.71 -8.23
CA ILE A 171 23.17 -27.36 -9.57
C ILE A 171 22.25 -26.14 -9.50
N GLN A 172 22.45 -25.16 -10.38
CA GLN A 172 21.54 -24.01 -10.50
C GLN A 172 20.62 -24.12 -11.70
N VAL A 173 21.05 -24.80 -12.78
CA VAL A 173 20.23 -25.11 -13.95
C VAL A 173 20.63 -26.49 -14.44
N LEU A 174 19.64 -27.34 -14.72
CA LEU A 174 19.85 -28.64 -15.38
C LEU A 174 19.17 -28.61 -16.75
N ILE A 175 19.93 -28.91 -17.80
CA ILE A 175 19.45 -29.00 -19.18
C ILE A 175 19.55 -30.47 -19.60
N LEU A 176 18.44 -31.05 -20.03
CA LEU A 176 18.41 -32.40 -20.60
C LEU A 176 18.22 -32.30 -22.10
N ILE A 177 19.20 -32.76 -22.85
CA ILE A 177 19.15 -32.85 -24.31
C ILE A 177 18.59 -34.23 -24.70
N PRO A 178 17.49 -34.28 -25.46
CA PRO A 178 16.94 -35.55 -25.92
C PRO A 178 17.87 -36.21 -26.96
N LYS A 179 17.95 -37.54 -26.90
CA LYS A 179 18.71 -38.33 -27.87
C LYS A 179 18.16 -38.12 -29.28
N GLY A 180 19.02 -37.90 -30.26
CA GLY A 180 18.58 -37.72 -31.64
C GLY A 180 18.32 -36.26 -32.05
N LEU A 181 18.46 -35.29 -31.15
CA LEU A 181 18.12 -33.89 -31.42
C LEU A 181 18.87 -33.31 -32.63
N SER A 182 20.19 -33.51 -32.67
CA SER A 182 21.04 -33.07 -33.79
C SER A 182 20.59 -33.69 -35.12
N GLN A 183 20.28 -35.00 -35.13
CA GLN A 183 19.79 -35.69 -36.33
C GLN A 183 18.41 -35.18 -36.76
N GLU A 184 17.52 -34.85 -35.82
CA GLU A 184 16.22 -34.28 -36.15
C GLU A 184 16.35 -32.87 -36.74
N ILE A 185 17.16 -32.01 -36.14
CA ILE A 185 17.43 -30.66 -36.64
C ILE A 185 17.98 -30.71 -38.08
N GLU A 186 18.89 -31.64 -38.36
CA GLU A 186 19.45 -31.85 -39.69
C GLU A 186 18.40 -32.40 -40.67
N ARG A 187 17.63 -33.42 -40.27
CA ARG A 187 16.55 -34.01 -41.08
C ARG A 187 15.50 -32.98 -41.49
N VAL A 188 15.09 -32.12 -40.55
CA VAL A 188 14.15 -31.02 -40.82
C VAL A 188 14.76 -30.01 -41.79
N SER A 189 16.04 -29.70 -41.63
CA SER A 189 16.76 -28.76 -42.51
C SER A 189 16.90 -29.31 -43.94
N GLU A 190 17.19 -30.60 -44.11
CA GLU A 190 17.25 -31.27 -45.42
C GLU A 190 15.88 -31.32 -46.12
N LYS A 191 14.81 -31.65 -45.37
CA LYS A 191 13.44 -31.64 -45.92
C LYS A 191 13.02 -30.25 -46.38
N LEU A 192 13.34 -29.23 -45.59
CA LEU A 192 13.05 -27.84 -45.92
C LEU A 192 13.82 -27.39 -47.16
N GLU A 193 15.11 -27.75 -47.28
CA GLU A 193 15.92 -27.51 -48.48
C GLU A 193 15.29 -28.14 -49.73
N ARG A 194 14.76 -29.36 -49.62
CA ARG A 194 14.06 -30.07 -50.70
C ARG A 194 12.62 -29.62 -50.93
N HIS A 195 12.12 -28.67 -50.16
CA HIS A 195 10.74 -28.20 -50.19
C HIS A 195 9.71 -29.34 -50.01
N GLU A 196 10.07 -30.37 -49.24
CA GLU A 196 9.17 -31.48 -48.91
C GLU A 196 8.21 -31.07 -47.78
N PRO A 197 6.95 -31.54 -47.79
CA PRO A 197 6.03 -31.28 -46.70
C PRO A 197 6.56 -31.89 -45.39
N ILE A 198 6.64 -31.05 -44.36
CA ILE A 198 7.00 -31.44 -43.00
C ILE A 198 5.70 -31.61 -42.23
N ASP A 199 5.37 -32.85 -41.89
CA ASP A 199 4.31 -33.13 -40.92
C ASP A 199 4.83 -32.70 -39.55
N PHE A 200 4.24 -31.63 -38.99
CA PHE A 200 4.66 -31.03 -37.73
C PHE A 200 3.58 -31.31 -36.69
N ASP A 201 3.82 -32.32 -35.88
CA ASP A 201 3.14 -32.46 -34.59
C ASP A 201 4.04 -31.85 -33.50
N PRO A 202 3.60 -30.77 -32.82
CA PRO A 202 4.34 -30.21 -31.69
C PRO A 202 4.65 -31.25 -30.60
N ALA A 203 3.78 -32.25 -30.41
CA ALA A 203 3.94 -33.30 -29.41
C ALA A 203 5.08 -34.28 -29.73
N ASP A 204 5.42 -34.45 -31.01
CA ASP A 204 6.47 -35.37 -31.46
C ASP A 204 7.85 -34.70 -31.60
N SER A 205 7.95 -33.39 -31.36
CA SER A 205 9.20 -32.64 -31.53
C SER A 205 10.17 -32.86 -30.36
N LEU A 206 11.42 -33.26 -30.64
CA LEU A 206 12.44 -33.37 -29.60
C LEU A 206 12.83 -31.97 -29.11
N ARG A 207 12.62 -31.70 -27.82
CA ARG A 207 12.97 -30.42 -27.19
C ARG A 207 13.84 -30.61 -25.94
N PRO A 208 14.85 -29.75 -25.74
CA PRO A 208 15.56 -29.69 -24.47
C PRO A 208 14.60 -29.39 -23.31
N LEU A 209 14.81 -30.06 -22.17
CA LEU A 209 14.12 -29.76 -20.92
C LEU A 209 15.06 -28.98 -20.02
N ILE A 210 14.60 -27.82 -19.55
CA ILE A 210 15.38 -26.97 -18.65
C ILE A 210 14.69 -26.95 -17.30
N LEU A 211 15.41 -27.36 -16.26
CA LEU A 211 14.95 -27.35 -14.88
C LEU A 211 15.58 -26.17 -14.13
N GLU A 212 14.73 -25.30 -13.60
CA GLU A 212 15.10 -24.19 -12.72
C GLU A 212 14.29 -24.22 -11.41
N ASN A 213 14.78 -23.49 -10.41
CA ASN A 213 14.07 -23.23 -9.16
C ASN A 213 13.86 -21.72 -8.99
N ASN A 214 12.67 -21.24 -9.35
CA ASN A 214 12.31 -19.82 -9.25
C ASN A 214 12.22 -19.30 -7.79
N ALA A 215 12.21 -20.18 -6.79
CA ALA A 215 12.32 -19.79 -5.39
C ALA A 215 13.77 -19.56 -4.93
N ASP A 216 14.77 -20.00 -5.71
CA ASP A 216 16.19 -19.73 -5.48
C ASP A 216 16.71 -18.66 -6.44
N GLU A 217 17.10 -17.50 -5.89
CA GLU A 217 17.64 -16.40 -6.68
C GLU A 217 18.87 -16.81 -7.50
N LYS A 218 19.69 -17.75 -7.03
CA LYS A 218 20.87 -18.22 -7.77
C LYS A 218 20.48 -18.99 -9.03
N SER A 219 19.48 -19.86 -8.93
CA SER A 219 18.92 -20.61 -10.05
C SER A 219 18.26 -19.69 -11.07
N MET A 220 17.43 -18.75 -10.61
CA MET A 220 16.78 -17.76 -11.48
C MET A 220 17.79 -16.89 -12.26
N ILE A 221 18.88 -16.43 -11.62
CA ILE A 221 19.92 -15.64 -12.31
C ILE A 221 20.65 -16.50 -13.35
N ALA A 222 20.96 -17.75 -13.02
CA ALA A 222 21.63 -18.67 -13.95
C ALA A 222 20.73 -19.01 -15.13
N TYR A 223 19.45 -19.32 -14.89
CA TYR A 223 18.46 -19.62 -15.92
C TYR A 223 18.32 -18.46 -16.92
N ARG A 224 18.17 -17.21 -16.46
CA ARG A 224 18.09 -16.05 -17.38
C ARG A 224 19.28 -15.93 -18.34
N ARG A 225 20.49 -16.26 -17.89
CA ARG A 225 21.70 -16.24 -18.74
C ARG A 225 21.71 -17.43 -19.70
N VAL A 226 21.33 -18.62 -19.23
CA VAL A 226 21.19 -19.82 -20.07
C VAL A 226 20.13 -19.59 -21.16
N ASP A 227 18.99 -19.03 -20.79
CA ASP A 227 17.87 -18.69 -21.67
C ASP A 227 18.30 -17.70 -22.76
N GLU A 228 19.02 -16.63 -22.40
CA GLU A 228 19.63 -15.71 -23.37
C GLU A 228 20.53 -16.43 -24.38
N ALA A 229 21.39 -17.34 -23.91
CA ALA A 229 22.31 -18.08 -24.77
C ALA A 229 21.57 -19.06 -25.70
N ILE A 230 20.57 -19.77 -25.18
CA ILE A 230 19.75 -20.72 -25.95
C ILE A 230 18.92 -19.98 -27.00
N GLU A 231 18.28 -18.86 -26.66
CA GLU A 231 17.52 -18.06 -27.62
C GLU A 231 18.40 -17.53 -28.76
N ALA A 232 19.61 -17.06 -28.43
CA ALA A 232 20.55 -16.57 -29.44
C ALA A 232 21.02 -17.70 -30.36
N TRP A 233 21.31 -18.87 -29.78
CA TRP A 233 21.71 -20.06 -30.52
C TRP A 233 20.58 -20.63 -31.40
N GLU A 234 19.34 -20.68 -30.89
CA GLU A 234 18.15 -21.09 -31.64
C GLU A 234 17.92 -20.19 -32.86
N LYS A 235 18.04 -18.86 -32.68
CA LYS A 235 17.94 -17.90 -33.79
C LYS A 235 18.98 -18.16 -34.87
N GLU A 236 20.21 -18.51 -34.49
CA GLU A 236 21.26 -18.82 -35.46
C GLU A 236 21.01 -20.15 -36.19
N ILE A 237 20.52 -21.19 -35.48
CA ILE A 237 20.08 -22.44 -36.12
C ILE A 237 18.96 -22.16 -37.14
N LEU A 238 17.96 -21.36 -36.75
CA LEU A 238 16.86 -20.98 -37.62
C LEU A 238 17.36 -20.20 -38.84
N ARG A 239 18.27 -19.25 -38.64
CA ARG A 239 18.90 -18.46 -39.71
C ARG A 239 19.64 -19.34 -40.69
N ALA A 240 20.46 -20.27 -40.21
CA ALA A 240 21.19 -21.24 -41.03
C ALA A 240 20.22 -22.14 -41.82
N ARG A 241 19.14 -22.60 -41.18
CA ARG A 241 18.09 -23.42 -41.81
C ARG A 241 17.38 -22.67 -42.93
N LEU A 242 16.98 -21.42 -42.71
CA LEU A 242 16.31 -20.58 -43.71
C LEU A 242 17.25 -20.27 -44.88
N HIS A 243 18.50 -19.90 -44.60
CA HIS A 243 19.50 -19.62 -45.63
C HIS A 243 19.77 -20.86 -46.51
N ARG A 244 19.89 -22.04 -45.90
CA ARG A 244 20.07 -23.31 -46.63
C ARG A 244 18.88 -23.64 -47.53
N ALA A 245 17.66 -23.34 -47.09
CA ALA A 245 16.45 -23.49 -47.89
C ALA A 245 16.19 -22.34 -48.88
N ASN A 246 17.10 -21.37 -48.99
CA ASN A 246 16.95 -20.16 -49.80
C ASN A 246 15.67 -19.35 -49.47
N LEU A 247 15.28 -19.38 -48.19
CA LEU A 247 14.12 -18.65 -47.64
C LEU A 247 14.57 -17.35 -46.97
N PRO A 248 13.73 -16.31 -46.98
CA PRO A 248 14.05 -15.05 -46.32
C PRO A 248 14.09 -15.21 -44.80
N GLU A 249 15.06 -14.56 -44.15
CA GLU A 249 15.22 -14.57 -42.68
C GLU A 249 14.03 -13.96 -41.94
N SER A 250 13.20 -13.15 -42.61
CA SER A 250 12.00 -12.53 -42.06
C SER A 250 10.79 -13.47 -41.94
N LEU A 251 10.90 -14.72 -42.44
CA LEU A 251 9.79 -15.67 -42.47
C LEU A 251 9.19 -16.01 -41.08
N PRO A 252 9.97 -16.18 -40.00
CA PRO A 252 9.45 -16.43 -38.65
C PRO A 252 8.91 -15.17 -37.96
N THR A 253 9.39 -13.99 -38.39
CA THR A 253 9.09 -12.69 -37.76
C THR A 253 8.62 -11.68 -38.81
N PRO A 254 7.49 -11.92 -39.50
CA PRO A 254 7.05 -11.15 -40.66
C PRO A 254 6.79 -9.65 -40.36
N ILE A 255 6.56 -9.31 -39.09
CA ILE A 255 6.29 -7.94 -38.64
C ILE A 255 7.54 -7.23 -38.12
N ASN A 256 8.55 -7.99 -37.63
CA ASN A 256 9.77 -7.55 -36.92
C ASN A 256 9.81 -6.03 -36.57
N PRO A 257 9.06 -5.58 -35.54
CA PRO A 257 8.95 -4.16 -35.25
C PRO A 257 10.28 -3.61 -34.76
N ASP A 258 10.78 -2.55 -35.39
CA ASP A 258 11.93 -1.80 -34.91
C ASP A 258 11.53 -1.03 -33.64
N VAL A 259 11.88 -1.59 -32.47
CA VAL A 259 11.72 -0.91 -31.19
C VAL A 259 12.85 0.09 -31.02
N ILE A 260 12.56 1.36 -31.28
CA ILE A 260 13.48 2.46 -31.01
C ILE A 260 13.28 2.88 -29.56
N ASP A 261 14.27 2.61 -28.71
CA ASP A 261 14.31 3.16 -27.36
C ASP A 261 14.55 4.67 -27.44
N LEU A 262 13.56 5.44 -27.00
CA LEU A 262 13.62 6.91 -26.96
C LEU A 262 14.14 7.41 -25.61
N ALA A 263 14.33 6.52 -24.62
CA ALA A 263 14.84 6.90 -23.32
C ALA A 263 16.31 7.34 -23.45
N GLN A 264 16.57 8.59 -23.12
CA GLN A 264 17.93 9.08 -22.93
C GLN A 264 18.44 8.61 -21.56
N ASP A 265 19.72 8.28 -21.44
CA ASP A 265 20.34 7.82 -20.18
C ASP A 265 20.09 8.83 -19.04
N GLU A 266 20.01 10.15 -19.33
CA GLU A 266 19.68 11.17 -18.34
C GLU A 266 18.23 11.05 -17.81
N GLN A 267 17.28 10.57 -18.62
CA GLN A 267 15.88 10.41 -18.20
C GLN A 267 15.68 9.21 -17.27
N LEU A 268 16.46 8.14 -17.46
CA LEU A 268 16.48 6.98 -16.55
C LEU A 268 16.98 7.39 -15.16
N ALA A 269 18.09 8.15 -15.10
CA ALA A 269 18.61 8.70 -13.85
C ALA A 269 17.61 9.67 -13.20
N ALA A 270 17.00 10.57 -13.97
CA ALA A 270 15.98 11.51 -13.47
C ALA A 270 14.76 10.78 -12.87
N ASN A 271 14.31 9.68 -13.48
CA ASN A 271 13.18 8.89 -12.95
C ASN A 271 13.49 8.28 -11.57
N LEU A 272 14.68 7.68 -11.40
CA LEU A 272 15.10 7.14 -10.12
C LEU A 272 15.21 8.24 -9.04
N TRP A 273 15.83 9.38 -9.38
CA TRP A 273 16.00 10.49 -8.45
C TRP A 273 14.69 11.20 -8.09
N SER A 274 13.77 11.32 -9.05
CA SER A 274 12.45 11.91 -8.82
C SER A 274 11.64 11.14 -7.77
N LYS A 275 11.90 9.84 -7.62
CA LYS A 275 11.26 9.00 -6.60
C LYS A 275 12.01 9.08 -5.27
N LEU A 276 13.34 8.96 -5.30
CA LEU A 276 14.15 8.89 -4.08
C LEU A 276 14.27 10.21 -3.32
N PHE A 277 14.49 11.35 -4.00
CA PHE A 277 14.75 12.62 -3.31
C PHE A 277 13.57 13.10 -2.46
N PRO A 278 12.32 13.16 -2.96
CA PRO A 278 11.20 13.61 -2.13
C PRO A 278 10.99 12.69 -0.91
N ALA A 279 11.12 11.38 -1.11
CA ALA A 279 10.99 10.40 -0.04
C ALA A 279 12.03 10.60 1.07
N LEU A 280 13.29 10.78 0.68
CA LEU A 280 14.39 11.01 1.61
C LEU A 280 14.25 12.36 2.31
N LEU A 281 13.86 13.43 1.61
CA LEU A 281 13.62 14.74 2.20
C LEU A 281 12.56 14.69 3.31
N ILE A 282 11.47 13.95 3.10
CA ILE A 282 10.42 13.75 4.10
C ILE A 282 10.97 13.03 5.34
N ILE A 283 11.66 11.91 5.12
CA ILE A 283 12.24 11.14 6.23
C ILE A 283 13.25 12.00 6.99
N MET A 284 14.11 12.74 6.29
CA MET A 284 15.15 13.56 6.91
C MET A 284 14.57 14.76 7.68
N ALA A 285 13.54 15.42 7.16
CA ALA A 285 12.84 16.47 7.89
C ALA A 285 12.18 15.92 9.16
N ALA A 286 11.51 14.77 9.06
CA ALA A 286 10.89 14.12 10.21
C ALA A 286 11.93 13.71 11.27
N THR A 287 13.01 13.02 10.89
CA THR A 287 14.06 12.57 11.81
C THR A 287 14.88 13.73 12.38
N GLY A 288 15.11 14.78 11.59
CA GLY A 288 15.82 15.99 12.02
C GLY A 288 15.04 16.79 13.06
N ALA A 289 13.71 16.76 13.01
CA ALA A 289 12.86 17.31 14.06
C ALA A 289 12.71 16.39 15.29
N PHE A 290 12.77 15.07 15.10
CA PHE A 290 12.42 14.05 16.09
C PHE A 290 13.24 14.16 17.40
N TYR A 291 14.57 14.05 17.33
CA TYR A 291 15.41 14.04 18.52
C TYR A 291 15.47 15.40 19.23
N PRO A 292 15.66 16.55 18.52
CA PRO A 292 15.66 17.86 19.17
C PRO A 292 14.34 18.17 19.85
N ALA A 293 13.20 17.78 19.27
CA ALA A 293 11.90 17.99 19.91
C ALA A 293 11.74 17.19 21.22
N ILE A 294 12.22 15.93 21.24
CA ILE A 294 12.20 15.11 22.46
C ILE A 294 13.04 15.75 23.55
N ASP A 295 14.26 16.19 23.23
CA ASP A 295 15.15 16.78 24.23
C ASP A 295 14.61 18.13 24.77
N LEU A 296 14.10 18.98 23.88
CA LEU A 296 13.54 20.30 24.23
C LEU A 296 12.17 20.25 24.92
N GLY A 297 11.41 19.17 24.72
CA GLY A 297 10.09 18.96 25.32
C GLY A 297 10.17 18.03 26.52
N ALA A 298 10.20 16.72 26.25
CA ALA A 298 10.20 15.69 27.28
C ALA A 298 11.48 15.67 28.12
N GLY A 299 12.63 15.92 27.50
CA GLY A 299 13.95 15.88 28.14
C GLY A 299 14.15 17.01 29.13
N GLU A 300 13.73 18.24 28.82
CA GLU A 300 13.73 19.34 29.80
C GLU A 300 12.79 19.10 30.97
N LYS A 301 11.63 18.49 30.71
CA LYS A 301 10.67 18.11 31.74
C LYS A 301 11.22 17.01 32.65
N GLU A 302 11.88 16.00 32.09
CA GLU A 302 12.57 14.94 32.84
C GLU A 302 13.71 15.49 33.71
N ARG A 303 14.40 16.54 33.24
CA ARG A 303 15.50 17.21 33.95
C ARG A 303 15.04 18.24 34.99
N GLY A 304 13.75 18.58 35.05
CA GLY A 304 13.23 19.62 35.93
C GLY A 304 13.69 21.04 35.56
N THR A 305 14.14 21.26 34.32
CA THR A 305 14.58 22.59 33.84
C THR A 305 13.42 23.40 33.26
N MET A 306 12.33 22.73 32.89
CA MET A 306 11.13 23.35 32.32
C MET A 306 10.45 24.31 33.31
N GLU A 307 10.40 23.95 34.59
CA GLU A 307 9.82 24.74 35.68
C GLU A 307 10.55 26.07 35.85
N THR A 308 11.87 26.06 35.74
CA THR A 308 12.68 27.29 35.81
C THR A 308 12.39 28.24 34.63
N LEU A 309 12.14 27.69 33.44
CA LEU A 309 11.81 28.46 32.25
C LEU A 309 10.41 29.08 32.35
N LEU A 310 9.47 28.41 33.01
CA LEU A 310 8.10 28.90 33.25
C LEU A 310 8.02 30.02 34.29
N ILE A 311 9.03 30.17 35.16
CA ILE A 311 9.15 31.29 36.13
C ILE A 311 9.73 32.54 35.47
N SER A 312 10.41 32.39 34.32
CA SER A 312 10.99 33.52 33.59
C SER A 312 9.92 34.51 33.12
N PRO A 313 10.25 35.80 32.88
CA PRO A 313 9.28 36.80 32.41
C PRO A 313 8.84 36.60 30.93
N ALA A 314 9.12 35.44 30.33
CA ALA A 314 8.71 35.09 28.98
C ALA A 314 7.33 34.43 28.97
N LYS A 315 6.52 34.73 27.94
CA LYS A 315 5.21 34.08 27.79
C LYS A 315 5.37 32.64 27.33
N ARG A 316 4.44 31.76 27.70
CA ARG A 316 4.40 30.36 27.22
C ARG A 316 4.46 30.26 25.70
N THR A 317 3.76 31.16 24.99
CA THR A 317 3.82 31.27 23.53
C THR A 317 5.22 31.62 23.02
N GLU A 318 5.95 32.50 23.71
CA GLU A 318 7.32 32.91 23.34
C GLU A 318 8.32 31.78 23.55
N ILE A 319 8.13 31.00 24.63
CA ILE A 319 8.90 29.79 24.92
C ILE A 319 8.72 28.75 23.82
N VAL A 320 7.46 28.43 23.48
CA VAL A 320 7.16 27.44 22.43
C VAL A 320 7.69 27.90 21.07
N LEU A 321 7.55 29.18 20.71
CA LEU A 321 8.10 29.70 19.46
C LEU A 321 9.63 29.61 19.40
N GLY A 322 10.32 29.90 20.50
CA GLY A 322 11.77 29.75 20.60
C GLY A 322 12.21 28.30 20.38
N LYS A 323 11.57 27.36 21.07
CA LYS A 323 11.82 25.91 20.93
C LYS A 323 11.51 25.41 19.52
N PHE A 324 10.37 25.81 18.97
CA PHE A 324 9.95 25.46 17.62
C PHE A 324 10.98 25.89 16.57
N LEU A 325 11.47 27.14 16.64
CA LEU A 325 12.49 27.63 15.72
C LEU A 325 13.82 26.86 15.85
N THR A 326 14.19 26.42 17.06
CA THR A 326 15.36 25.55 17.26
C THR A 326 15.17 24.23 16.52
N VAL A 327 14.06 23.53 16.75
CA VAL A 327 13.77 22.25 16.09
C VAL A 327 13.71 22.42 14.57
N LEU A 328 13.12 23.52 14.08
CA LEU A 328 13.04 23.84 12.65
C LEU A 328 14.42 23.99 12.01
N ILE A 329 15.34 24.71 12.66
CA ILE A 329 16.71 24.87 12.17
C ILE A 329 17.40 23.51 12.09
N PHE A 330 17.30 22.67 13.13
CA PHE A 330 17.89 21.33 13.10
C PHE A 330 17.28 20.47 11.98
N SER A 331 15.96 20.47 11.83
CA SER A 331 15.26 19.74 10.77
C SER A 331 15.72 20.16 9.37
N VAL A 332 15.75 21.46 9.09
CA VAL A 332 16.19 21.99 7.78
C VAL A 332 17.67 21.68 7.56
N SER A 333 18.53 21.91 8.55
CA SER A 333 19.96 21.62 8.45
C SER A 333 20.23 20.14 8.19
N THR A 334 19.57 19.23 8.89
CA THR A 334 19.70 17.78 8.66
C THR A 334 19.28 17.39 7.25
N ALA A 335 18.15 17.89 6.76
CA ALA A 335 17.69 17.58 5.41
C ALA A 335 18.65 18.12 4.33
N LEU A 336 19.16 19.34 4.48
CA LEU A 336 20.14 19.92 3.55
C LEU A 336 21.49 19.20 3.58
N LEU A 337 22.00 18.84 4.76
CA LEU A 337 23.25 18.09 4.91
C LEU A 337 23.14 16.71 4.25
N ASN A 338 22.03 16.01 4.43
CA ASN A 338 21.80 14.72 3.79
C ASN A 338 21.66 14.83 2.27
N LEU A 339 20.97 15.86 1.76
CA LEU A 339 20.87 16.11 0.33
C LEU A 339 22.26 16.35 -0.29
N ALA A 340 23.10 17.16 0.39
CA ALA A 340 24.48 17.38 -0.03
C ALA A 340 25.32 16.08 0.02
N SER A 341 25.16 15.27 1.07
CA SER A 341 25.83 13.97 1.20
C SER A 341 25.48 13.05 0.04
N MET A 342 24.19 12.90 -0.26
CA MET A 342 23.71 12.04 -1.34
C MET A 342 24.23 12.51 -2.71
N GLY A 343 24.29 13.83 -2.94
CA GLY A 343 24.91 14.38 -4.14
C GLY A 343 26.39 14.01 -4.26
N PHE A 344 27.14 14.05 -3.15
CA PHE A 344 28.54 13.63 -3.12
C PHE A 344 28.71 12.11 -3.29
N THR A 345 27.94 11.32 -2.55
CA THR A 345 27.97 9.85 -2.60
C THR A 345 27.55 9.32 -3.96
N GLY A 346 26.50 9.87 -4.57
CA GLY A 346 26.06 9.50 -5.90
C GLY A 346 27.18 9.66 -6.93
N LYS A 347 27.86 10.81 -6.92
CA LYS A 347 29.03 11.06 -7.77
C LYS A 347 30.17 10.08 -7.50
N HIS A 348 30.45 9.78 -6.23
CA HIS A 348 31.53 8.86 -5.86
C HIS A 348 31.21 7.40 -6.24
N MET A 349 29.94 6.99 -6.10
CA MET A 349 29.46 5.66 -6.46
C MET A 349 29.58 5.38 -7.95
N VAL A 350 29.26 6.37 -8.80
CA VAL A 350 29.48 6.27 -10.25
C VAL A 350 30.95 6.05 -10.58
N ASN A 351 31.85 6.78 -9.92
CA ASN A 351 33.29 6.63 -10.13
C ASN A 351 33.81 5.25 -9.67
N LEU A 352 33.20 4.65 -8.65
CA LEU A 352 33.54 3.32 -8.12
C LEU A 352 32.98 2.17 -8.96
N ALA A 353 31.86 2.37 -9.66
CA ALA A 353 31.14 1.30 -10.35
C ALA A 353 31.82 0.75 -11.61
N GLY A 354 32.93 1.35 -12.08
CA GLY A 354 33.70 0.87 -13.24
C GLY A 354 32.88 0.80 -14.53
N SER A 355 33.43 0.27 -15.63
CA SER A 355 32.79 0.18 -16.97
C SER A 355 31.76 -0.96 -17.08
N GLY A 356 30.94 -1.18 -16.05
CA GLY A 356 29.89 -2.21 -16.02
C GLY A 356 28.48 -1.66 -16.29
N ALA A 357 27.43 -2.49 -16.17
CA ALA A 357 26.04 -2.06 -16.36
C ALA A 357 25.62 -0.87 -15.47
N LEU A 358 26.28 -0.66 -14.33
CA LEU A 358 26.10 0.50 -13.46
C LEU A 358 26.74 1.81 -13.98
N SER A 359 27.67 1.77 -14.96
CA SER A 359 28.17 3.00 -15.60
C SER A 359 27.20 3.61 -16.59
N LYS A 360 26.20 2.86 -17.07
CA LYS A 360 25.10 3.41 -17.89
C LYS A 360 24.14 4.28 -17.07
N ILE A 361 24.13 4.11 -15.75
CA ILE A 361 23.48 5.04 -14.81
C ILE A 361 24.35 6.32 -14.65
N GLY A 362 25.56 6.34 -15.22
CA GLY A 362 26.70 7.16 -14.86
C GLY A 362 26.71 8.63 -15.30
N ASP A 363 25.66 9.17 -15.91
CA ASP A 363 25.49 10.62 -15.97
C ASP A 363 24.47 11.07 -14.91
N LEU A 364 24.85 10.90 -13.64
CA LEU A 364 24.15 11.49 -12.51
C LEU A 364 24.32 13.02 -12.57
N SER A 365 23.55 13.65 -13.47
CA SER A 365 23.42 15.09 -13.50
C SER A 365 22.80 15.55 -12.18
N PHE A 366 23.45 16.53 -11.54
CA PHE A 366 22.88 17.17 -10.36
C PHE A 366 21.52 17.79 -10.72
N PRO A 367 20.55 17.82 -9.79
CA PRO A 367 19.30 18.53 -10.01
C PRO A 367 19.58 19.95 -10.50
N SER A 368 18.79 20.39 -11.47
CA SER A 368 18.90 21.75 -12.02
C SER A 368 18.79 22.80 -10.91
N PHE A 369 19.32 24.00 -11.14
CA PHE A 369 19.23 25.09 -10.16
C PHE A 369 17.78 25.41 -9.76
N SER A 370 16.84 25.30 -10.72
CA SER A 370 15.41 25.46 -10.43
C SER A 370 14.88 24.35 -9.51
N ALA A 371 15.25 23.09 -9.74
CA ALA A 371 14.87 21.98 -8.87
C ALA A 371 15.42 22.15 -7.44
N LEU A 372 16.69 22.57 -7.30
CA LEU A 372 17.29 22.87 -5.99
C LEU A 372 16.55 23.98 -5.24
N PHE A 373 16.14 25.04 -5.94
CA PHE A 373 15.35 26.11 -5.34
C PHE A 373 14.02 25.58 -4.79
N TRP A 374 13.30 24.76 -5.57
CA TRP A 374 12.03 24.17 -5.12
C TRP A 374 12.19 23.19 -3.96
N ILE A 375 13.27 22.40 -3.97
CA ILE A 375 13.63 21.54 -2.84
C ILE A 375 13.78 22.37 -1.57
N VAL A 376 14.56 23.45 -1.59
CA VAL A 376 14.77 24.31 -0.41
C VAL A 376 13.47 25.00 0.00
N LEU A 377 12.72 25.54 -0.96
CA LEU A 377 11.47 26.26 -0.69
C LEU A 377 10.41 25.37 -0.03
N LEU A 378 10.23 24.15 -0.53
CA LEU A 378 9.25 23.19 -0.01
C LEU A 378 9.73 22.46 1.26
N LEU A 379 11.04 22.37 1.47
CA LEU A 379 11.63 21.80 2.69
C LEU A 379 11.29 22.62 3.94
N ILE A 380 11.20 23.95 3.83
CA ILE A 380 10.92 24.83 4.97
C ILE A 380 9.55 24.55 5.60
N PRO A 381 8.42 24.61 4.88
CA PRO A 381 7.12 24.31 5.46
C PRO A 381 6.98 22.84 5.87
N LEU A 382 7.62 21.90 5.16
CA LEU A 382 7.66 20.50 5.57
C LEU A 382 8.38 20.31 6.92
N SER A 383 9.54 20.94 7.09
CA SER A 383 10.30 20.94 8.35
C SER A 383 9.57 21.67 9.47
N ALA A 384 8.81 22.72 9.15
CA ALA A 384 7.96 23.42 10.11
C ALA A 384 6.83 22.51 10.61
N LEU A 385 6.17 21.77 9.72
CA LEU A 385 5.13 20.82 10.10
C LEU A 385 5.67 19.77 11.07
N PHE A 386 6.78 19.10 10.72
CA PHE A 386 7.37 18.07 11.59
C PHE A 386 7.89 18.65 12.91
N SER A 387 8.54 19.81 12.89
CA SER A 387 9.00 20.49 14.11
C SER A 387 7.86 20.78 15.08
N ALA A 388 6.72 21.28 14.57
CA ALA A 388 5.56 21.59 15.39
C ALA A 388 4.89 20.33 15.94
N LEU A 389 4.69 19.30 15.10
CA LEU A 389 4.08 18.04 15.51
C LEU A 389 4.97 17.31 16.54
N CYS A 390 6.26 17.15 16.26
CA CYS A 390 7.20 16.50 17.17
C CYS A 390 7.26 17.24 18.51
N LEU A 391 7.26 18.57 18.53
CA LEU A 391 7.22 19.34 19.78
C LEU A 391 5.90 19.16 20.54
N ALA A 392 4.76 19.13 19.84
CA ALA A 392 3.46 18.89 20.48
C ALA A 392 3.38 17.49 21.13
N PHE A 393 3.83 16.45 20.43
CA PHE A 393 3.87 15.10 21.00
C PHE A 393 4.94 14.95 22.11
N ALA A 394 6.11 15.57 21.96
CA ALA A 394 7.18 15.48 22.94
C ALA A 394 6.81 16.18 24.25
N THR A 395 6.11 17.31 24.19
CA THR A 395 5.65 18.04 25.38
C THR A 395 4.57 17.29 26.16
N PHE A 396 3.82 16.41 25.49
CA PHE A 396 2.88 15.50 26.14
C PHE A 396 3.56 14.40 26.96
N ALA A 397 4.78 14.02 26.59
CA ALA A 397 5.53 12.97 27.27
C ALA A 397 6.04 13.41 28.66
N ARG A 398 6.27 12.43 29.55
CA ARG A 398 6.89 12.68 30.86
C ARG A 398 8.40 12.52 30.83
N SER A 399 8.90 11.63 29.97
CA SER A 399 10.33 11.32 29.82
C SER A 399 10.73 11.24 28.37
N SER A 400 12.03 11.33 28.10
CA SER A 400 12.60 11.20 26.76
C SER A 400 12.22 9.85 26.12
N LYS A 401 12.16 8.77 26.90
CA LYS A 401 11.73 7.43 26.44
C LYS A 401 10.25 7.40 26.05
N GLU A 402 9.38 7.99 26.88
CA GLU A 402 7.95 8.09 26.57
C GLU A 402 7.71 8.98 25.33
N GLY A 403 8.52 10.03 25.17
CA GLY A 403 8.52 10.88 23.98
C GLY A 403 8.79 10.08 22.72
N GLN A 404 9.80 9.19 22.73
CA GLN A 404 10.07 8.30 21.60
C GLN A 404 8.84 7.46 21.24
N TYR A 405 8.16 6.85 22.22
CA TYR A 405 6.97 6.05 21.97
C TYR A 405 5.81 6.84 21.36
N TYR A 406 5.59 8.10 21.79
CA TYR A 406 4.54 8.93 21.19
C TYR A 406 4.88 9.40 19.78
N LEU A 407 6.16 9.63 19.47
CA LEU A 407 6.56 10.09 18.15
C LEU A 407 6.74 8.93 17.15
N THR A 408 6.90 7.66 17.57
CA THR A 408 7.02 6.53 16.64
C THR A 408 5.81 6.36 15.71
N PRO A 409 4.54 6.43 16.18
CA PRO A 409 3.38 6.42 15.28
C PRO A 409 3.40 7.53 14.22
N LEU A 410 3.87 8.73 14.59
CA LEU A 410 4.03 9.85 13.65
C LEU A 410 5.04 9.48 12.54
N LEU A 411 6.17 8.84 12.90
CA LEU A 411 7.13 8.33 11.91
C LEU A 411 6.55 7.23 11.04
N MET A 412 5.76 6.30 11.59
CA MET A 412 5.13 5.22 10.80
C MET A 412 4.12 5.77 9.78
N VAL A 413 3.27 6.72 10.20
CA VAL A 413 2.35 7.41 9.28
C VAL A 413 3.13 8.13 8.19
N THR A 414 4.21 8.83 8.57
CA THR A 414 5.07 9.55 7.62
C THR A 414 5.71 8.59 6.61
N LEU A 415 6.23 7.45 7.07
CA LEU A 415 6.82 6.43 6.20
C LEU A 415 5.78 5.86 5.23
N GLY A 416 4.56 5.59 5.71
CA GLY A 416 3.45 5.14 4.87
C GLY A 416 3.10 6.16 3.77
N LEU A 417 3.00 7.44 4.12
CA LEU A 417 2.78 8.52 3.14
C LEU A 417 3.94 8.63 2.14
N THR A 418 5.18 8.44 2.59
CA THR A 418 6.35 8.42 1.71
C THR A 418 6.29 7.27 0.71
N VAL A 419 6.01 6.04 1.17
CA VAL A 419 5.86 4.87 0.29
C VAL A 419 4.72 5.06 -0.70
N PHE A 420 3.61 5.64 -0.25
CA PHE A 420 2.49 5.99 -1.13
C PHE A 420 2.93 6.92 -2.29
N CYS A 421 3.78 7.91 -2.02
CA CYS A 421 4.26 8.85 -3.04
C CYS A 421 5.27 8.23 -4.03
N LEU A 422 5.93 7.14 -3.66
CA LEU A 422 6.87 6.41 -4.53
C LEU A 422 6.16 5.65 -5.66
N SER A 423 4.87 5.35 -5.51
CA SER A 423 4.09 4.64 -6.52
C SER A 423 4.03 5.44 -7.83
N PRO A 424 4.28 4.80 -8.99
CA PRO A 424 4.15 5.47 -10.29
C PRO A 424 2.69 5.88 -10.59
N ALA A 425 1.71 5.15 -10.05
CA ALA A 425 0.29 5.45 -10.25
C ALA A 425 -0.20 6.70 -9.49
N VAL A 426 0.62 7.23 -8.56
CA VAL A 426 0.27 8.40 -7.76
C VAL A 426 0.98 9.62 -8.33
N GLU A 427 0.19 10.48 -8.98
CA GLU A 427 0.61 11.76 -9.53
C GLU A 427 -0.05 12.92 -8.77
N ILE A 428 0.53 14.12 -8.89
CA ILE A 428 -0.06 15.30 -8.25
C ILE A 428 -1.36 15.70 -8.97
N ASN A 429 -2.41 15.95 -8.18
CA ASN A 429 -3.67 16.53 -8.62
C ASN A 429 -4.16 17.56 -7.58
N ALA A 430 -5.33 18.15 -7.82
CA ALA A 430 -5.89 19.15 -6.91
C ALA A 430 -6.04 18.63 -5.47
N PHE A 431 -6.62 17.44 -5.26
CA PHE A 431 -6.76 16.84 -3.93
C PHE A 431 -5.42 16.59 -3.23
N TYR A 432 -4.48 15.90 -3.90
CA TYR A 432 -3.18 15.59 -3.32
C TYR A 432 -2.32 16.83 -3.08
N SER A 433 -2.50 17.90 -3.87
CA SER A 433 -1.82 19.19 -3.65
C SER A 433 -2.21 19.85 -2.32
N LEU A 434 -3.40 19.54 -1.79
CA LEU A 434 -3.86 20.04 -0.50
C LEU A 434 -3.46 19.14 0.67
N MET A 435 -2.97 17.93 0.43
CA MET A 435 -2.60 17.01 1.51
C MET A 435 -1.24 17.37 2.13
N PRO A 436 -1.11 17.38 3.47
CA PRO A 436 0.17 17.60 4.13
C PRO A 436 1.13 16.46 3.77
N VAL A 437 2.42 16.78 3.63
CA VAL A 437 3.50 15.85 3.24
C VAL A 437 3.36 15.35 1.79
N VAL A 438 2.23 14.76 1.41
CA VAL A 438 1.96 14.20 0.07
C VAL A 438 2.05 15.27 -1.02
N GLY A 439 1.42 16.43 -0.83
CA GLY A 439 1.46 17.51 -1.81
C GLY A 439 2.89 18.00 -2.08
N VAL A 440 3.71 18.12 -1.03
CA VAL A 440 5.14 18.46 -1.15
C VAL A 440 5.90 17.36 -1.88
N ALA A 441 5.67 16.10 -1.52
CA ALA A 441 6.36 14.95 -2.11
C ALA A 441 6.12 14.85 -3.62
N LEU A 442 4.84 14.91 -4.02
CA LEU A 442 4.42 14.73 -5.41
C LEU A 442 4.77 15.94 -6.28
N LEU A 443 4.73 17.15 -5.72
CA LEU A 443 5.19 18.35 -6.42
C LEU A 443 6.69 18.27 -6.72
N LEU A 444 7.50 17.88 -5.73
CA LEU A 444 8.93 17.67 -5.93
C LEU A 444 9.22 16.53 -6.93
N LYS A 445 8.51 15.40 -6.80
CA LYS A 445 8.60 14.28 -7.75
C LYS A 445 8.34 14.74 -9.17
N GLY A 446 7.24 15.46 -9.41
CA GLY A 446 6.88 15.97 -10.73
C GLY A 446 7.89 16.99 -11.29
N MET A 447 8.40 17.89 -10.45
CA MET A 447 9.42 18.87 -10.83
C MET A 447 10.78 18.26 -11.16
N LEU A 448 11.12 17.12 -10.56
CA LEU A 448 12.34 16.37 -10.84
C LEU A 448 12.23 15.46 -12.08
N LEU A 449 11.02 14.96 -12.39
CA LEU A 449 10.80 14.01 -13.48
C LEU A 449 10.71 14.66 -14.87
N SER A 450 10.10 15.84 -15.01
CA SER A 450 9.96 16.48 -16.33
C SER A 450 10.13 18.00 -16.26
N SER A 451 11.03 18.55 -17.08
CA SER A 451 11.15 19.99 -17.33
C SER A 451 10.07 20.53 -18.27
N VAL A 452 9.47 19.67 -19.11
CA VAL A 452 8.53 20.07 -20.18
C VAL A 452 7.14 20.40 -19.64
N ASN A 453 6.64 19.68 -18.63
CA ASN A 453 5.34 19.95 -17.99
C ASN A 453 5.41 20.87 -16.76
N ALA A 454 6.57 21.50 -16.51
CA ALA A 454 6.79 22.36 -15.34
C ALA A 454 5.74 23.49 -15.24
N GLY A 455 5.25 23.99 -16.37
CA GLY A 455 4.20 25.00 -16.44
C GLY A 455 2.91 24.62 -15.70
N ILE A 456 2.43 23.38 -15.88
CA ILE A 456 1.22 22.86 -15.23
C ILE A 456 1.48 22.62 -13.74
N LEU A 457 2.68 22.13 -13.39
CA LEU A 457 3.08 21.86 -12.00
C LEU A 457 3.11 23.11 -11.12
N TYR A 458 3.42 24.29 -11.67
CA TYR A 458 3.40 25.55 -10.92
C TYR A 458 2.01 25.93 -10.40
N VAL A 459 0.94 25.48 -11.06
CA VAL A 459 -0.44 25.71 -10.59
C VAL A 459 -0.66 25.07 -9.21
N TYR A 460 -0.04 23.92 -8.96
CA TYR A 460 -0.14 23.21 -7.69
C TYR A 460 0.80 23.74 -6.60
N ALA A 461 1.82 24.54 -6.96
CA ALA A 461 2.76 25.09 -5.98
C ALA A 461 2.10 26.02 -4.95
N ILE A 462 1.15 26.85 -5.38
CA ILE A 462 0.42 27.76 -4.48
C ILE A 462 -0.44 26.97 -3.49
N PRO A 463 -1.35 26.06 -3.92
CA PRO A 463 -2.09 25.18 -3.02
C PRO A 463 -1.19 24.45 -2.02
N VAL A 464 -0.09 23.83 -2.48
CA VAL A 464 0.84 23.09 -1.63
C VAL A 464 1.47 23.98 -0.56
N LEU A 465 1.95 25.17 -0.93
CA LEU A 465 2.57 26.11 0.01
C LEU A 465 1.55 26.63 1.03
N VAL A 466 0.37 27.04 0.57
CA VAL A 466 -0.69 27.57 1.44
C VAL A 466 -1.14 26.52 2.44
N THR A 467 -1.42 25.29 2.00
CA THR A 467 -1.83 24.22 2.90
C THR A 467 -0.71 23.77 3.83
N SER A 468 0.52 23.62 3.34
CA SER A 468 1.65 23.20 4.17
C SER A 468 1.96 24.22 5.27
N ILE A 469 1.91 25.52 4.96
CA ILE A 469 2.02 26.59 5.95
C ILE A 469 0.83 26.53 6.91
N GLY A 470 -0.39 26.38 6.39
CA GLY A 470 -1.61 26.26 7.20
C GLY A 470 -1.56 25.12 8.23
N TYR A 471 -1.18 23.92 7.80
CA TYR A 471 -1.03 22.76 8.68
C TYR A 471 0.11 22.94 9.69
N SER A 472 1.21 23.58 9.29
CA SER A 472 2.31 23.90 10.21
C SER A 472 1.86 24.88 11.30
N LEU A 473 1.09 25.90 10.94
CA LEU A 473 0.52 26.85 11.91
C LEU A 473 -0.50 26.19 12.82
N LEU A 474 -1.33 25.28 12.30
CA LEU A 474 -2.28 24.50 13.10
C LEU A 474 -1.56 23.57 14.09
N ALA A 475 -0.53 22.86 13.65
CA ALA A 475 0.30 22.02 14.50
C ALA A 475 1.02 22.85 15.58
N LEU A 476 1.52 24.04 15.22
CA LEU A 476 2.19 24.95 16.15
C LEU A 476 1.19 25.53 17.17
N TRP A 477 -0.01 25.87 16.73
CA TRP A 477 -1.11 26.26 17.62
C TRP A 477 -1.42 25.13 18.61
N TRP A 478 -1.46 23.88 18.15
CA TRP A 478 -1.67 22.73 19.02
C TRP A 478 -0.52 22.54 20.02
N ALA A 479 0.75 22.70 19.60
CA ALA A 479 1.90 22.69 20.50
C ALA A 479 1.81 23.77 21.58
N ILE A 480 1.36 24.99 21.21
CA ILE A 480 1.13 26.09 22.15
C ILE A 480 0.02 25.73 23.15
N ASP A 481 -1.11 25.17 22.69
CA ASP A 481 -2.21 24.73 23.56
C ASP A 481 -1.75 23.67 24.56
N GLN A 482 -0.97 22.68 24.12
CA GLN A 482 -0.40 21.67 25.02
C GLN A 482 0.50 22.28 26.10
N PHE A 483 1.32 23.28 25.75
CA PHE A 483 2.19 23.97 26.71
C PHE A 483 1.42 24.89 27.69
N GLN A 484 0.18 25.25 27.37
CA GLN A 484 -0.68 26.02 28.27
C GLN A 484 -1.41 25.14 29.31
N ARG A 485 -1.52 23.84 29.03
CA ARG A 485 -2.21 22.87 29.89
C ARG A 485 -1.32 22.38 31.03
N GLU A 486 -1.72 22.67 32.27
CA GLU A 486 -0.95 22.27 33.46
C GLU A 486 -0.97 20.76 33.71
N ASP A 487 -2.07 20.08 33.38
CA ASP A 487 -2.20 18.63 33.45
C ASP A 487 -1.24 17.90 32.51
N VAL A 488 -0.89 18.54 31.39
CA VAL A 488 0.11 18.04 30.44
C VAL A 488 1.52 18.30 30.95
N LEU A 489 1.78 19.50 31.48
CA LEU A 489 3.08 19.89 32.02
C LEU A 489 3.47 19.11 33.28
N PHE A 490 2.54 18.82 34.19
CA PHE A 490 2.81 18.25 35.52
C PHE A 490 2.25 16.84 35.73
N ARG A 491 2.11 16.06 34.65
CA ARG A 491 1.51 14.71 34.71
C ARG A 491 2.30 13.73 35.59
N GLU A 492 1.83 13.45 36.81
CA GLU A 492 2.45 12.45 37.72
C GLU A 492 2.39 11.02 37.16
N ALA A 493 3.42 10.22 37.45
CA ALA A 493 3.63 8.90 36.87
C ALA A 493 2.78 7.80 37.52
N GLU A 494 1.58 7.51 36.98
CA GLU A 494 0.99 6.19 37.19
C GLU A 494 1.85 5.14 36.46
N ARG A 495 2.44 4.20 37.21
CA ARG A 495 3.15 3.05 36.65
C ARG A 495 2.15 2.12 35.99
N PHE A 496 2.23 1.98 34.66
CA PHE A 496 1.35 1.08 33.91
C PHE A 496 1.76 -0.37 34.16
N GLU A 497 0.95 -1.10 34.92
CA GLU A 497 1.10 -2.54 35.12
C GLU A 497 0.09 -3.32 34.26
N LEU A 498 0.59 -4.02 33.25
CA LEU A 498 -0.22 -4.68 32.22
C LEU A 498 -1.19 -5.72 32.81
N GLY A 499 -0.76 -6.45 33.86
CA GLY A 499 -1.59 -7.44 34.55
C GLY A 499 -2.71 -6.82 35.40
N LEU A 500 -2.46 -5.70 36.06
CA LEU A 500 -3.50 -4.96 36.80
C LEU A 500 -4.48 -4.30 35.85
N TRP A 501 -4.00 -3.75 34.73
CA TRP A 501 -4.84 -3.16 33.68
C TRP A 501 -5.80 -4.18 33.05
N LEU A 502 -5.32 -5.38 32.70
CA LEU A 502 -6.16 -6.43 32.12
C LEU A 502 -7.24 -6.93 33.11
N ARG A 503 -6.85 -7.11 34.39
CA ARG A 503 -7.79 -7.47 35.45
C ARG A 503 -8.81 -6.37 35.72
N HIS A 504 -8.40 -5.10 35.63
CA HIS A 504 -9.28 -3.95 35.76
C HIS A 504 -10.29 -3.90 34.61
N LEU A 505 -9.84 -4.00 33.34
CA LEU A 505 -10.72 -4.03 32.17
C LEU A 505 -11.83 -5.09 32.24
N LEU A 506 -11.50 -6.29 32.72
CA LEU A 506 -12.48 -7.38 32.83
C LEU A 506 -13.41 -7.25 34.05
N LYS A 507 -12.96 -6.61 35.13
CA LYS A 507 -13.67 -6.53 36.41
C LYS A 507 -14.50 -5.25 36.57
N THR A 508 -13.99 -4.11 36.10
CA THR A 508 -14.67 -2.81 36.15
C THR A 508 -15.06 -2.40 34.75
N LYS A 509 -16.25 -2.83 34.35
CA LYS A 509 -16.86 -2.46 33.06
C LYS A 509 -17.74 -1.24 33.24
N ASP A 510 -17.63 -0.31 32.31
CA ASP A 510 -18.51 0.86 32.27
C ASP A 510 -19.80 0.57 31.47
N SER A 511 -20.80 1.44 31.62
CA SER A 511 -22.06 1.31 30.87
C SER A 511 -21.97 1.64 29.38
N LEU A 512 -20.94 2.38 28.99
CA LEU A 512 -20.64 2.81 27.63
C LEU A 512 -19.13 2.72 27.41
N PRO A 513 -18.69 2.50 26.15
CA PRO A 513 -17.27 2.47 25.86
C PRO A 513 -16.60 3.81 26.17
N SER A 514 -15.30 3.78 26.41
CA SER A 514 -14.48 4.97 26.59
C SER A 514 -14.05 5.56 25.24
N PHE A 515 -13.55 6.80 25.27
CA PHE A 515 -12.97 7.44 24.08
C PHE A 515 -11.80 6.63 23.51
N ALA A 516 -10.96 6.07 24.37
CA ALA A 516 -9.81 5.26 23.99
C ALA A 516 -10.24 3.93 23.37
N GLU A 517 -11.25 3.27 23.93
CA GLU A 517 -11.79 2.02 23.38
C GLU A 517 -12.41 2.23 21.99
N ALA A 518 -13.13 3.33 21.77
CA ALA A 518 -13.65 3.69 20.45
C ALA A 518 -12.53 3.93 19.43
N GLY A 519 -11.51 4.70 19.79
CA GLY A 519 -10.33 4.91 18.94
C GLY A 519 -9.58 3.60 18.65
N PHE A 520 -9.41 2.75 19.65
CA PHE A 520 -8.76 1.45 19.51
C PHE A 520 -9.55 0.49 18.59
N CYS A 521 -10.87 0.44 18.73
CA CYS A 521 -11.73 -0.32 17.83
C CYS A 521 -11.56 0.12 16.37
N PHE A 522 -11.54 1.44 16.12
CA PHE A 522 -11.29 1.98 14.78
C PHE A 522 -9.90 1.56 14.25
N VAL A 523 -8.85 1.67 15.07
CA VAL A 523 -7.50 1.25 14.67
C VAL A 523 -7.45 -0.24 14.35
N ILE A 524 -8.10 -1.11 15.13
CA ILE A 524 -8.20 -2.54 14.81
C ILE A 524 -8.88 -2.77 13.46
N ILE A 525 -10.01 -2.11 13.20
CA ILE A 525 -10.73 -2.24 11.92
C ILE A 525 -9.80 -1.86 10.75
N MET A 526 -9.08 -0.74 10.87
CA MET A 526 -8.13 -0.27 9.85
C MET A 526 -6.95 -1.22 9.65
N LEU A 527 -6.38 -1.77 10.72
CA LEU A 527 -5.28 -2.73 10.66
C LEU A 527 -5.71 -4.05 10.01
N LEU A 528 -6.88 -4.58 10.38
CA LEU A 528 -7.44 -5.78 9.79
C LEU A 528 -7.75 -5.56 8.30
N GLN A 529 -8.30 -4.39 7.94
CA GLN A 529 -8.56 -4.02 6.56
C GLN A 529 -7.27 -3.97 5.73
N PHE A 530 -6.21 -3.34 6.25
CA PHE A 530 -4.92 -3.31 5.57
C PHE A 530 -4.27 -4.69 5.46
N GLY A 531 -4.32 -5.49 6.53
CA GLY A 531 -3.73 -6.83 6.57
C GLY A 531 -4.38 -7.83 5.61
N VAL A 532 -5.69 -7.72 5.40
CA VAL A 532 -6.46 -8.66 4.54
C VAL A 532 -6.44 -8.24 3.07
N MET A 533 -6.08 -6.99 2.74
CA MET A 533 -6.11 -6.44 1.38
C MET A 533 -5.28 -7.26 0.39
N ASN A 534 -4.06 -7.67 0.77
CA ASN A 534 -3.19 -8.49 -0.08
C ASN A 534 -3.79 -9.88 -0.34
N SER A 535 -4.38 -10.50 0.68
CA SER A 535 -5.03 -11.81 0.56
C SER A 535 -6.30 -11.76 -0.29
N MET A 536 -7.07 -10.67 -0.21
CA MET A 536 -8.25 -10.47 -1.06
C MET A 536 -7.87 -10.35 -2.54
N SER A 537 -6.82 -9.59 -2.85
CA SER A 537 -6.33 -9.44 -4.22
C SER A 537 -5.94 -10.79 -4.82
N ALA A 538 -5.16 -11.60 -4.09
CA ALA A 538 -4.80 -12.95 -4.52
C ALA A 538 -6.02 -13.87 -4.74
N ALA A 539 -7.02 -13.78 -3.86
CA ALA A 539 -8.24 -14.59 -3.95
C ALA A 539 -9.17 -14.20 -5.11
N ILE A 540 -9.08 -12.97 -5.62
CA ILE A 540 -9.80 -12.51 -6.81
C ILE A 540 -9.06 -12.97 -8.07
N GLN A 541 -7.73 -12.86 -8.08
CA GLN A 541 -6.90 -13.23 -9.22
C GLN A 541 -6.92 -14.74 -9.52
N SER A 542 -7.09 -15.58 -8.49
CA SER A 542 -7.23 -17.03 -8.67
C SER A 542 -8.59 -17.48 -9.22
N ALA A 543 -9.59 -16.59 -9.27
CA ALA A 543 -10.91 -16.91 -9.81
C ALA A 543 -10.96 -16.72 -11.34
N THR A 544 -11.72 -17.60 -12.00
CA THR A 544 -12.01 -17.46 -13.43
C THR A 544 -12.79 -16.18 -13.71
N GLU A 545 -12.73 -15.64 -14.94
CA GLU A 545 -13.36 -14.35 -15.26
C GLU A 545 -14.87 -14.32 -14.96
N ALA A 546 -15.56 -15.45 -15.19
CA ALA A 546 -16.98 -15.61 -14.90
C ALA A 546 -17.29 -15.63 -13.39
N GLU A 547 -16.37 -16.10 -12.55
CA GLU A 547 -16.56 -16.23 -11.11
C GLU A 547 -16.12 -14.99 -10.32
N ARG A 548 -15.26 -14.14 -10.92
CA ARG A 548 -14.72 -12.93 -10.28
C ARG A 548 -15.78 -12.02 -9.64
N PRO A 549 -16.91 -11.66 -10.31
CA PRO A 549 -17.91 -10.78 -9.70
C PRO A 549 -18.54 -11.38 -8.43
N LEU A 550 -18.88 -12.67 -8.47
CA LEU A 550 -19.45 -13.38 -7.31
C LEU A 550 -18.43 -13.47 -6.18
N ARG A 551 -17.17 -13.79 -6.49
CA ARG A 551 -16.07 -13.86 -5.53
C ARG A 551 -15.84 -12.51 -4.85
N MET A 552 -15.88 -11.42 -5.61
CA MET A 552 -15.78 -10.06 -5.07
C MET A 552 -16.92 -9.76 -4.09
N MET A 553 -18.17 -10.07 -4.44
CA MET A 553 -19.32 -9.88 -3.53
C MET A 553 -19.18 -10.68 -2.23
N GLN A 554 -18.73 -11.93 -2.31
CA GLN A 554 -18.46 -12.76 -1.12
C GLN A 554 -17.39 -12.14 -0.23
N LEU A 555 -16.28 -11.68 -0.81
CA LEU A 555 -15.19 -11.05 -0.08
C LEU A 555 -15.63 -9.73 0.58
N LEU A 556 -16.45 -8.93 -0.09
CA LEU A 556 -17.05 -7.72 0.49
C LEU A 556 -17.97 -8.04 1.69
N MET A 557 -18.78 -9.11 1.59
CA MET A 557 -19.59 -9.56 2.73
C MET A 557 -18.73 -10.02 3.91
N ILE A 558 -17.65 -10.77 3.64
CA ILE A 558 -16.70 -11.19 4.67
C ILE A 558 -16.04 -9.97 5.32
N GLN A 559 -15.63 -8.98 4.53
CA GLN A 559 -15.08 -7.73 5.05
C GLN A 559 -16.08 -7.03 6.00
N GLN A 560 -17.35 -6.92 5.60
CA GLN A 560 -18.38 -6.28 6.43
C GLN A 560 -18.61 -7.02 7.76
N LEU A 561 -18.74 -8.34 7.72
CA LEU A 561 -19.03 -9.14 8.91
C LEU A 561 -17.80 -9.33 9.82
N ALA A 562 -16.69 -9.80 9.26
CA ALA A 562 -15.51 -10.22 10.01
C ALA A 562 -14.60 -9.04 10.39
N ILE A 563 -14.47 -8.04 9.53
CA ILE A 563 -13.52 -6.93 9.74
C ILE A 563 -14.20 -5.73 10.40
N ILE A 564 -15.43 -5.40 10.01
CA ILE A 564 -16.11 -4.19 10.52
C ILE A 564 -16.99 -4.51 11.74
N ALA A 565 -17.97 -5.41 11.60
CA ALA A 565 -18.93 -5.68 12.67
C ALA A 565 -18.32 -6.44 13.85
N THR A 566 -17.52 -7.48 13.58
CA THR A 566 -17.02 -8.40 14.61
C THR A 566 -16.16 -7.71 15.70
N PRO A 567 -15.15 -6.87 15.39
CA PRO A 567 -14.38 -6.18 16.43
C PRO A 567 -15.26 -5.30 17.33
N ALA A 568 -16.20 -4.55 16.73
CA ALA A 568 -17.12 -3.70 17.47
C ALA A 568 -18.03 -4.52 18.39
N LEU A 569 -18.60 -5.63 17.90
CA LEU A 569 -19.46 -6.53 18.67
C LEU A 569 -18.70 -7.19 19.83
N ILE A 570 -17.52 -7.75 19.57
CA ILE A 570 -16.68 -8.38 20.58
C ILE A 570 -16.33 -7.34 21.67
N MET A 571 -15.83 -6.17 21.28
CA MET A 571 -15.47 -5.13 22.24
C MET A 571 -16.71 -4.60 23.00
N GLY A 572 -17.85 -4.44 22.34
CA GLY A 572 -19.11 -4.06 22.96
C GLY A 572 -19.56 -5.04 24.05
N ILE A 573 -19.47 -6.34 23.78
CA ILE A 573 -19.85 -7.41 24.72
C ILE A 573 -18.80 -7.56 25.85
N MET A 574 -17.52 -7.46 25.52
CA MET A 574 -16.44 -7.69 26.47
C MET A 574 -16.23 -6.51 27.42
N LEU A 575 -16.26 -5.27 26.91
CA LEU A 575 -15.80 -4.07 27.64
C LEU A 575 -16.95 -3.27 28.28
N THR A 576 -18.20 -3.49 27.86
CA THR A 576 -19.34 -2.70 28.36
C THR A 576 -20.34 -3.56 29.15
N THR A 577 -21.03 -2.95 30.13
CA THR A 577 -22.11 -3.62 30.89
C THR A 577 -23.45 -3.60 30.18
N SER A 578 -23.66 -2.69 29.22
CA SER A 578 -24.95 -2.52 28.56
C SER A 578 -24.83 -2.48 27.04
N VAL A 579 -24.79 -3.67 26.42
CA VAL A 579 -24.81 -3.84 24.95
C VAL A 579 -25.96 -3.05 24.30
N ARG A 580 -27.14 -3.05 24.93
CA ARG A 580 -28.30 -2.31 24.44
C ARG A 580 -28.07 -0.79 24.37
N LYS A 581 -27.41 -0.19 25.37
CA LYS A 581 -27.07 1.24 25.37
C LYS A 581 -25.93 1.54 24.39
N THR A 582 -24.89 0.71 24.40
CA THR A 582 -23.73 0.81 23.51
C THR A 582 -24.15 0.81 22.04
N PHE A 583 -24.99 -0.13 21.63
CA PHE A 583 -25.47 -0.23 20.24
C PHE A 583 -26.82 0.44 20.01
N ARG A 584 -27.33 1.26 20.94
CA ARG A 584 -28.59 2.02 20.77
C ARG A 584 -29.74 1.16 20.23
N LEU A 585 -29.94 -0.03 20.79
CA LEU A 585 -30.96 -0.99 20.34
C LEU A 585 -32.33 -0.66 20.97
N TYR A 586 -32.81 0.54 20.66
CA TYR A 586 -34.12 1.05 21.07
C TYR A 586 -35.03 1.21 19.85
N LEU A 587 -36.34 1.08 20.04
CA LEU A 587 -37.31 1.34 18.98
C LEU A 587 -37.42 2.86 18.76
N PRO A 588 -37.26 3.36 17.52
CA PRO A 588 -37.39 4.78 17.21
C PRO A 588 -38.86 5.22 17.18
N SER A 589 -39.10 6.52 17.23
CA SER A 589 -40.43 7.06 16.91
C SER A 589 -40.74 6.88 15.41
N LEU A 590 -42.03 6.82 15.07
CA LEU A 590 -42.47 6.74 13.67
C LEU A 590 -41.96 7.94 12.84
N GLY A 591 -41.82 9.12 13.45
CA GLY A 591 -41.25 10.28 12.79
C GLY A 591 -39.79 10.05 12.37
N PHE A 592 -38.95 9.51 13.26
CA PHE A 592 -37.56 9.19 12.90
C PHE A 592 -37.47 8.08 11.85
N LEU A 593 -38.34 7.08 11.90
CA LEU A 593 -38.39 6.05 10.86
C LEU A 593 -38.81 6.63 9.49
N ALA A 594 -39.82 7.51 9.47
CA ALA A 594 -40.24 8.19 8.25
C ALA A 594 -39.12 9.07 7.68
N VAL A 595 -38.39 9.81 8.52
CA VAL A 595 -37.23 10.58 8.07
C VAL A 595 -36.11 9.66 7.56
N GLY A 596 -35.85 8.53 8.21
CA GLY A 596 -34.91 7.53 7.74
C GLY A 596 -35.27 6.96 6.36
N ILE A 597 -36.55 6.92 6.00
CA ILE A 597 -37.02 6.47 4.68
C ILE A 597 -36.99 7.60 3.64
N ILE A 598 -37.44 8.80 3.99
CA ILE A 598 -37.62 9.91 3.03
C ILE A 598 -36.30 10.62 2.71
N LEU A 599 -35.50 10.91 3.73
CA LEU A 599 -34.28 11.70 3.59
C LEU A 599 -33.25 11.14 2.58
N PRO A 600 -33.01 9.81 2.43
CA PRO A 600 -32.05 9.31 1.46
C PRO A 600 -32.47 9.60 0.01
N PHE A 601 -33.76 9.58 -0.32
CA PHE A 601 -34.25 9.98 -1.66
C PHE A 601 -34.02 11.46 -1.95
N ILE A 602 -34.01 12.30 -0.90
CA ILE A 602 -33.78 13.74 -1.02
C ILE A 602 -32.28 14.04 -1.13
N LEU A 603 -31.44 13.34 -0.35
CA LEU A 603 -30.00 13.57 -0.32
C LEU A 603 -29.24 12.92 -1.48
N HIS A 604 -29.76 11.83 -2.06
CA HIS A 604 -29.06 11.09 -3.12
C HIS A 604 -28.84 11.92 -4.42
N PRO A 605 -29.81 12.69 -4.95
CA PRO A 605 -29.55 13.59 -6.08
C PRO A 605 -28.51 14.69 -5.76
N LEU A 606 -28.56 15.23 -4.54
CA LEU A 606 -27.62 16.26 -4.08
C LEU A 606 -26.20 15.73 -3.98
N SER A 607 -26.02 14.53 -3.43
CA SER A 607 -24.70 13.92 -3.26
C SER A 607 -24.09 13.49 -4.59
N LEU A 608 -24.89 12.98 -5.53
CA LEU A 608 -24.43 12.63 -6.86
C LEU A 608 -23.93 13.85 -7.64
N GLU A 609 -24.73 14.92 -7.69
CA GLU A 609 -24.31 16.14 -8.40
C GLU A 609 -23.12 16.81 -7.72
N LEU A 610 -23.02 16.75 -6.39
CA LEU A 610 -21.83 17.19 -5.67
C LEU A 610 -20.60 16.35 -6.05
N ALA A 611 -20.73 15.02 -6.10
CA ALA A 611 -19.63 14.12 -6.45
C ALA A 611 -19.11 14.37 -7.87
N VAL A 612 -20.01 14.57 -8.84
CA VAL A 612 -19.65 14.88 -10.24
C VAL A 612 -19.06 16.29 -10.36
N SER A 613 -19.63 17.27 -9.64
CA SER A 613 -19.09 18.64 -9.62
C SER A 613 -17.67 18.73 -9.02
N LEU A 614 -17.27 17.74 -8.22
CA LEU A 614 -15.96 17.61 -7.60
C LEU A 614 -15.06 16.58 -8.30
N ASP A 615 -15.45 16.04 -9.46
CA ASP A 615 -14.66 15.04 -10.18
C ASP A 615 -13.27 15.57 -10.56
N TRP A 616 -13.19 16.83 -10.98
CA TRP A 616 -11.93 17.53 -11.26
C TRP A 616 -10.99 17.63 -10.05
N PHE A 617 -11.54 17.54 -8.83
CA PHE A 617 -10.78 17.74 -7.59
C PHE A 617 -10.14 16.45 -7.11
N PHE A 618 -10.88 15.33 -7.16
CA PHE A 618 -10.43 14.04 -6.65
C PHE A 618 -9.59 13.26 -7.68
N PRO A 619 -8.70 12.34 -7.23
CA PRO A 619 -8.06 11.40 -8.13
C PRO A 619 -9.07 10.47 -8.80
N ALA A 620 -8.72 10.00 -10.00
CA ALA A 620 -9.45 8.94 -10.68
C ALA A 620 -9.56 7.68 -9.80
N LEU A 621 -10.67 6.96 -9.96
CA LEU A 621 -10.93 5.75 -9.20
C LEU A 621 -9.90 4.66 -9.56
N PRO A 622 -9.37 3.92 -8.56
CA PRO A 622 -8.51 2.77 -8.82
C PRO A 622 -9.22 1.72 -9.70
N GLU A 623 -8.46 1.01 -10.53
CA GLU A 623 -9.00 -0.03 -11.43
C GLU A 623 -9.85 -1.08 -10.70
N GLY A 624 -9.44 -1.48 -9.49
CA GLY A 624 -10.21 -2.39 -8.64
C GLY A 624 -11.60 -1.86 -8.29
N THR A 625 -11.73 -0.56 -8.02
CA THR A 625 -13.04 0.08 -7.74
C THR A 625 -13.90 0.15 -9.01
N VAL A 626 -13.28 0.43 -10.16
CA VAL A 626 -13.98 0.39 -11.45
C VAL A 626 -14.50 -1.02 -11.76
N ALA A 627 -13.71 -2.06 -11.46
CA ALA A 627 -14.14 -3.45 -11.59
C ALA A 627 -15.33 -3.79 -10.67
N VAL A 628 -15.33 -3.27 -9.43
CA VAL A 628 -16.47 -3.40 -8.50
C VAL A 628 -17.72 -2.74 -9.07
N LEU A 629 -17.62 -1.52 -9.58
CA LEU A 629 -18.75 -0.80 -10.19
C LEU A 629 -19.29 -1.54 -11.42
N LYS A 630 -18.41 -2.07 -12.29
CA LYS A 630 -18.82 -2.93 -13.42
C LYS A 630 -19.55 -4.19 -12.96
N GLY A 631 -19.09 -4.81 -11.87
CA GLY A 631 -19.78 -5.96 -11.27
C GLY A 631 -21.16 -5.61 -10.69
N MET A 632 -21.35 -4.37 -10.21
CA MET A 632 -22.65 -3.87 -9.74
C MET A 632 -23.62 -3.64 -10.91
N SER A 633 -23.13 -3.12 -12.05
CA SER A 633 -23.96 -2.82 -13.23
C SER A 633 -24.32 -4.05 -14.07
N ASP A 634 -23.56 -5.16 -13.95
CA ASP A 634 -23.78 -6.39 -14.72
C ASP A 634 -25.20 -6.99 -14.49
N PRO A 635 -26.05 -7.05 -15.52
CA PRO A 635 -27.41 -7.58 -15.41
C PRO A 635 -27.48 -9.08 -15.13
N THR A 636 -26.41 -9.84 -15.40
CA THR A 636 -26.36 -11.29 -15.14
C THR A 636 -26.32 -11.61 -13.65
N GLN A 637 -25.85 -10.66 -12.83
CA GLN A 637 -25.75 -10.84 -11.39
C GLN A 637 -27.12 -10.66 -10.73
N PRO A 638 -27.53 -11.57 -9.83
CA PRO A 638 -28.82 -11.49 -9.15
C PRO A 638 -28.89 -10.24 -8.27
N ILE A 639 -29.91 -9.40 -8.50
CA ILE A 639 -30.01 -8.10 -7.83
C ILE A 639 -30.13 -8.19 -6.30
N TRP A 640 -30.74 -9.26 -5.78
CA TRP A 640 -30.82 -9.48 -4.32
C TRP A 640 -29.43 -9.67 -3.70
N LEU A 641 -28.50 -10.34 -4.41
CA LEU A 641 -27.14 -10.54 -3.93
C LEU A 641 -26.35 -9.24 -3.94
N VAL A 642 -26.48 -8.44 -5.01
CA VAL A 642 -25.87 -7.11 -5.10
C VAL A 642 -26.41 -6.19 -4.00
N LEU A 643 -27.73 -6.18 -3.76
CA LEU A 643 -28.33 -5.42 -2.65
C LEU A 643 -27.86 -5.92 -1.29
N MET A 644 -27.69 -7.23 -1.10
CA MET A 644 -27.13 -7.74 0.16
C MET A 644 -25.68 -7.26 0.36
N ALA A 645 -24.83 -7.36 -0.66
CA ALA A 645 -23.40 -7.05 -0.56
C ALA A 645 -23.11 -5.54 -0.45
N PHE A 646 -23.82 -4.70 -1.20
CA PHE A 646 -23.53 -3.26 -1.32
C PHE A 646 -24.49 -2.35 -0.54
N ALA A 647 -25.68 -2.84 -0.17
CA ALA A 647 -26.64 -2.05 0.60
C ALA A 647 -26.84 -2.59 2.02
N LEU A 648 -27.30 -3.83 2.18
CA LEU A 648 -27.70 -4.35 3.49
C LEU A 648 -26.53 -4.63 4.43
N ALA A 649 -25.50 -5.35 3.98
CA ALA A 649 -24.35 -5.67 4.82
C ALA A 649 -23.64 -4.40 5.33
N PRO A 650 -23.30 -3.42 4.46
CA PRO A 650 -22.74 -2.13 4.91
C PRO A 650 -23.68 -1.38 5.86
N ALA A 651 -24.98 -1.27 5.52
CA ALA A 651 -25.95 -0.56 6.33
C ALA A 651 -26.10 -1.14 7.76
N VAL A 652 -25.91 -2.44 7.95
CA VAL A 652 -25.96 -3.05 9.28
C VAL A 652 -24.61 -3.00 9.97
N CYS A 653 -23.55 -3.47 9.30
CA CYS A 653 -22.23 -3.67 9.90
C CYS A 653 -21.57 -2.33 10.24
N GLU A 654 -21.64 -1.36 9.33
CA GLU A 654 -21.02 -0.05 9.54
C GLU A 654 -21.82 0.78 10.55
N GLU A 655 -23.15 0.70 10.56
CA GLU A 655 -23.95 1.38 11.61
C GLU A 655 -23.69 0.80 13.00
N LEU A 656 -23.55 -0.52 13.13
CA LEU A 656 -23.18 -1.17 14.38
C LEU A 656 -21.81 -0.70 14.88
N ALA A 657 -20.81 -0.67 14.01
CA ALA A 657 -19.45 -0.26 14.38
C ALA A 657 -19.37 1.24 14.70
N PHE A 658 -19.81 2.09 13.77
CA PHE A 658 -19.59 3.53 13.85
C PHE A 658 -20.64 4.23 14.71
N ARG A 659 -21.94 3.98 14.54
CA ARG A 659 -23.01 4.70 15.27
C ARG A 659 -23.35 4.00 16.59
N GLY A 660 -23.11 2.69 16.66
CA GLY A 660 -23.19 1.91 17.88
C GLY A 660 -21.97 2.14 18.74
N PHE A 661 -20.91 1.36 18.52
CA PHE A 661 -19.76 1.31 19.43
C PHE A 661 -18.93 2.61 19.45
N ILE A 662 -18.44 3.08 18.29
CA ILE A 662 -17.49 4.20 18.21
C ILE A 662 -18.12 5.53 18.65
N LEU A 663 -19.29 5.88 18.11
CA LEU A 663 -20.02 7.10 18.47
C LEU A 663 -20.39 7.14 19.96
N SER A 664 -20.79 6.00 20.55
CA SER A 664 -21.08 5.91 21.98
C SER A 664 -19.84 6.18 22.83
N GLY A 665 -18.66 5.74 22.39
CA GLY A 665 -17.41 5.98 23.11
C GLY A 665 -16.92 7.42 23.03
N PHE A 666 -17.03 8.05 21.85
CA PHE A 666 -16.74 9.47 21.70
C PHE A 666 -17.76 10.37 22.42
N GLY A 667 -19.01 9.93 22.52
CA GLY A 667 -20.10 10.67 23.16
C GLY A 667 -20.03 10.75 24.69
N ARG A 668 -19.23 9.92 25.35
CA ARG A 668 -19.20 9.79 26.83
C ARG A 668 -18.83 11.09 27.56
N ARG A 669 -18.00 11.96 26.97
CA ARG A 669 -17.58 13.25 27.57
C ARG A 669 -18.59 14.40 27.38
N GLY A 670 -19.80 14.12 26.89
CA GLY A 670 -20.92 15.07 26.86
C GLY A 670 -20.96 16.05 25.67
N ARG A 671 -19.95 16.04 24.78
CA ARG A 671 -19.95 16.88 23.56
C ARG A 671 -20.50 16.10 22.36
N ALA A 672 -21.83 16.00 22.28
CA ALA A 672 -22.50 15.22 21.23
C ALA A 672 -22.09 15.61 19.81
N TRP A 673 -21.95 16.90 19.52
CA TRP A 673 -21.54 17.40 18.20
C TRP A 673 -20.13 16.91 17.81
N LEU A 674 -19.18 16.89 18.76
CA LEU A 674 -17.81 16.43 18.52
C LEU A 674 -17.80 14.92 18.27
N ALA A 675 -18.61 14.16 19.02
CA ALA A 675 -18.73 12.72 18.82
C ALA A 675 -19.30 12.37 17.43
N ILE A 676 -20.30 13.13 16.96
CA ILE A 676 -20.85 12.99 15.60
C ILE A 676 -19.75 13.23 14.57
N ILE A 677 -19.00 14.33 14.66
CA ILE A 677 -17.93 14.65 13.71
C ILE A 677 -16.86 13.56 13.70
N LEU A 678 -16.33 13.17 14.87
CA LEU A 678 -15.27 12.17 14.96
C LEU A 678 -15.72 10.80 14.45
N SER A 679 -16.94 10.37 14.78
CA SER A 679 -17.51 9.13 14.25
C SER A 679 -17.73 9.18 12.74
N SER A 680 -18.07 10.35 12.19
CA SER A 680 -18.30 10.52 10.75
C SER A 680 -17.01 10.52 9.95
N VAL A 681 -15.96 11.17 10.48
CA VAL A 681 -14.63 11.17 9.86
C VAL A 681 -14.01 9.77 9.87
N THR A 682 -14.13 9.04 10.98
CA THR A 682 -13.66 7.65 11.06
C THR A 682 -14.43 6.72 10.12
N PHE A 683 -15.74 6.91 9.98
CA PHE A 683 -16.57 6.21 8.99
C PHE A 683 -16.12 6.49 7.55
N GLY A 684 -15.86 7.76 7.21
CA GLY A 684 -15.31 8.12 5.90
C GLY A 684 -13.93 7.50 5.66
N ALA A 685 -13.00 7.66 6.62
CA ALA A 685 -11.62 7.21 6.50
C ALA A 685 -11.46 5.71 6.22
N MET A 686 -12.41 4.88 6.68
CA MET A 686 -12.43 3.43 6.43
C MET A 686 -12.48 3.07 4.93
N HIS A 687 -12.99 3.96 4.07
CA HIS A 687 -13.16 3.68 2.64
C HIS A 687 -11.86 3.82 1.83
N MET A 688 -10.82 4.48 2.36
CA MET A 688 -9.48 4.65 1.74
C MET A 688 -9.42 5.33 0.36
N ILE A 689 -10.56 5.62 -0.28
CA ILE A 689 -10.66 6.30 -1.58
C ILE A 689 -11.06 7.76 -1.32
N PRO A 690 -10.26 8.76 -1.73
CA PRO A 690 -10.50 10.17 -1.39
C PRO A 690 -11.93 10.68 -1.61
N GLN A 691 -12.49 10.45 -2.79
CA GLN A 691 -13.85 10.87 -3.11
C GLN A 691 -14.89 10.19 -2.20
N GLN A 692 -14.69 8.89 -1.93
CA GLN A 692 -15.58 8.13 -1.06
C GLN A 692 -15.44 8.52 0.40
N VAL A 693 -14.22 8.80 0.88
CA VAL A 693 -13.96 9.32 2.24
C VAL A 693 -14.74 10.61 2.46
N PHE A 694 -14.71 11.54 1.50
CA PHE A 694 -15.45 12.80 1.58
C PHE A 694 -16.97 12.57 1.62
N ASN A 695 -17.50 11.83 0.66
CA ASN A 695 -18.94 11.57 0.56
C ASN A 695 -19.49 10.79 1.77
N ALA A 696 -18.78 9.75 2.21
CA ALA A 696 -19.15 8.95 3.37
C ALA A 696 -19.06 9.77 4.66
N THR A 697 -18.09 10.68 4.81
CA THR A 697 -18.03 11.59 5.97
C THR A 697 -19.27 12.48 6.05
N LEU A 698 -19.70 13.08 4.93
CA LEU A 698 -20.90 13.91 4.87
C LEU A 698 -22.17 13.11 5.22
N LEU A 699 -22.32 11.92 4.63
CA LEU A 699 -23.40 11.00 4.96
C LEU A 699 -23.38 10.62 6.44
N GLY A 700 -22.17 10.43 6.97
CA GLY A 700 -21.96 10.06 8.35
C GLY A 700 -22.40 11.10 9.35
N LEU A 701 -22.29 12.40 9.01
CA LEU A 701 -22.80 13.48 9.85
C LEU A 701 -24.32 13.38 10.02
N VAL A 702 -25.03 13.07 8.92
CA VAL A 702 -26.49 12.89 8.92
C VAL A 702 -26.88 11.66 9.74
N LEU A 703 -26.21 10.53 9.51
CA LEU A 703 -26.45 9.28 10.25
C LEU A 703 -26.13 9.43 11.74
N GLY A 704 -25.03 10.10 12.08
CA GLY A 704 -24.64 10.38 13.46
C GLY A 704 -25.64 11.29 14.18
N LEU A 705 -26.11 12.34 13.51
CA LEU A 705 -27.17 13.21 14.03
C LEU A 705 -28.45 12.40 14.30
N MET A 706 -28.87 11.57 13.35
CA MET A 706 -30.05 10.73 13.48
C MET A 706 -29.93 9.71 14.62
N ALA A 707 -28.78 9.05 14.76
CA ALA A 707 -28.50 8.09 15.83
C ALA A 707 -28.48 8.75 17.23
N VAL A 708 -27.95 9.98 17.33
CA VAL A 708 -27.94 10.75 18.58
C VAL A 708 -29.35 11.14 19.03
N HIS A 709 -30.14 11.71 18.12
CA HIS A 709 -31.47 12.24 18.47
C HIS A 709 -32.55 11.16 18.56
N SER A 710 -32.52 10.13 17.71
CA SER A 710 -33.49 9.01 17.78
C SER A 710 -33.19 8.01 18.89
N ARG A 711 -31.96 8.03 19.44
CA ARG A 711 -31.42 7.02 20.36
C ARG A 711 -31.53 5.59 19.82
N SER A 712 -31.63 5.43 18.51
CA SER A 712 -31.81 4.15 17.83
C SER A 712 -30.84 4.05 16.66
N LEU A 713 -30.31 2.85 16.39
CA LEU A 713 -29.61 2.57 15.13
C LEU A 713 -30.57 2.39 13.95
N LEU A 714 -31.80 1.97 14.19
CA LEU A 714 -32.70 1.52 13.14
C LEU A 714 -32.99 2.60 12.06
N PRO A 715 -33.27 3.87 12.41
CA PRO A 715 -33.45 4.91 11.40
C PRO A 715 -32.21 5.10 10.50
N GLY A 716 -31.01 5.00 11.09
CA GLY A 716 -29.74 5.09 10.36
C GLY A 716 -29.51 3.89 9.44
N VAL A 717 -29.78 2.67 9.92
CA VAL A 717 -29.69 1.44 9.12
C VAL A 717 -30.64 1.49 7.92
N VAL A 718 -31.89 1.90 8.14
CA VAL A 718 -32.89 2.04 7.06
C VAL A 718 -32.47 3.10 6.05
N PHE A 719 -32.03 4.26 6.55
CA PHE A 719 -31.49 5.33 5.70
C PHE A 719 -30.34 4.82 4.83
N HIS A 720 -29.36 4.16 5.44
CA HIS A 720 -28.14 3.73 4.78
C HIS A 720 -28.43 2.64 3.74
N PHE A 721 -29.30 1.67 4.08
CA PHE A 721 -29.75 0.65 3.14
C PHE A 721 -30.44 1.26 1.92
N ILE A 722 -31.36 2.20 2.12
CA ILE A 722 -32.06 2.86 1.00
C ILE A 722 -31.07 3.69 0.17
N TYR A 723 -30.20 4.46 0.81
CA TYR A 723 -29.22 5.31 0.12
C TYR A 723 -28.29 4.48 -0.79
N ASN A 724 -27.71 3.38 -0.28
CA ASN A 724 -26.86 2.51 -1.08
C ASN A 724 -27.67 1.70 -2.11
N GLY A 725 -28.90 1.30 -1.76
CA GLY A 725 -29.82 0.65 -2.68
C GLY A 725 -30.13 1.54 -3.89
N LEU A 726 -30.36 2.83 -3.69
CA LEU A 726 -30.53 3.80 -4.77
C LEU A 726 -29.31 3.87 -5.69
N SER A 727 -28.09 3.78 -5.14
CA SER A 727 -26.86 3.71 -5.94
C SER A 727 -26.79 2.41 -6.74
N VAL A 728 -27.12 1.25 -6.16
CA VAL A 728 -27.20 -0.03 -6.89
C VAL A 728 -28.21 0.05 -8.04
N PHE A 729 -29.41 0.59 -7.79
CA PHE A 729 -30.43 0.73 -8.83
C PHE A 729 -30.00 1.70 -9.94
N ARG A 730 -29.30 2.79 -9.61
CA ARG A 730 -28.74 3.72 -10.59
C ARG A 730 -27.78 3.02 -11.55
N GLU A 731 -26.83 2.24 -11.03
CA GLU A 731 -25.85 1.53 -11.86
C GLU A 731 -26.48 0.45 -12.75
N ARG A 732 -27.75 0.09 -12.53
CA ARG A 732 -28.53 -0.85 -13.37
C ARG A 732 -29.41 -0.15 -14.41
N ILE A 733 -29.45 1.19 -14.44
CA ILE A 733 -30.22 1.92 -15.45
C ILE A 733 -29.47 1.85 -16.79
N PRO A 734 -30.11 1.36 -17.88
CA PRO A 734 -29.48 1.31 -19.19
C PRO A 734 -29.07 2.69 -19.70
N GLU A 735 -27.90 2.80 -20.35
CA GLU A 735 -27.41 4.07 -20.92
C GLU A 735 -28.37 4.67 -21.96
N ASN A 736 -29.16 3.84 -22.63
CA ASN A 736 -30.17 4.25 -23.61
C ASN A 736 -31.53 4.63 -23.00
N TRP A 737 -31.66 4.61 -21.67
CA TRP A 737 -32.90 5.00 -21.01
C TRP A 737 -33.13 6.50 -21.14
N VAL A 738 -34.27 6.89 -21.69
CA VAL A 738 -34.68 8.28 -21.84
C VAL A 738 -35.87 8.56 -20.91
N PRO A 739 -35.80 9.58 -20.04
CA PRO A 739 -36.91 9.95 -19.16
C PRO A 739 -38.09 10.44 -20.01
N THR A 740 -39.19 9.69 -20.00
CA THR A 740 -40.44 10.08 -20.65
C THR A 740 -41.29 10.99 -19.76
N ASN A 741 -42.20 11.76 -20.35
CA ASN A 741 -43.08 12.74 -19.68
C ASN A 741 -42.28 13.89 -19.02
N GLY A 742 -42.96 14.79 -18.30
CA GLY A 742 -42.36 16.01 -17.72
C GLY A 742 -41.10 15.82 -16.85
N LEU A 743 -40.74 14.57 -16.51
CA LEU A 743 -39.50 14.17 -15.83
C LEU A 743 -38.21 14.60 -16.56
N GLN A 744 -38.24 14.76 -17.89
CA GLN A 744 -37.09 15.27 -18.67
C GLN A 744 -36.60 16.67 -18.24
N HIS A 745 -37.47 17.45 -17.56
CA HIS A 745 -37.09 18.75 -17.00
C HIS A 745 -36.31 18.63 -15.69
N PHE A 746 -36.38 17.47 -15.02
CA PHE A 746 -35.81 17.22 -13.70
C PHE A 746 -34.64 16.24 -13.72
N VAL A 747 -34.67 15.27 -14.62
CA VAL A 747 -33.67 14.21 -14.76
C VAL A 747 -33.27 14.10 -16.21
N ARG A 748 -31.97 13.95 -16.48
CA ARG A 748 -31.40 13.76 -17.81
C ARG A 748 -30.40 12.61 -17.78
N MET A 749 -30.33 11.85 -18.87
CA MET A 749 -29.29 10.85 -19.05
C MET A 749 -28.19 11.47 -19.91
N GLU A 750 -26.97 11.54 -19.37
CA GLU A 750 -25.77 12.02 -20.06
C GLU A 750 -24.77 10.84 -20.23
N PRO A 751 -23.71 10.97 -21.05
CA PRO A 751 -22.71 9.91 -21.21
C PRO A 751 -22.05 9.47 -19.89
N GLU A 752 -22.01 10.38 -18.91
CA GLU A 752 -21.47 10.16 -17.56
C GLU A 752 -22.51 9.53 -16.60
N GLY A 753 -23.72 9.24 -17.10
CA GLY A 753 -24.84 8.66 -16.36
C GLY A 753 -25.95 9.66 -16.05
N LEU A 754 -26.74 9.34 -15.02
CA LEU A 754 -27.94 10.09 -14.66
C LEU A 754 -27.61 11.41 -13.95
N ARG A 755 -28.13 12.53 -14.48
CA ARG A 755 -27.96 13.90 -13.99
C ARG A 755 -29.28 14.52 -13.56
N TYR A 756 -29.22 15.45 -12.60
CA TYR A 756 -30.37 16.12 -12.01
C TYR A 756 -30.32 17.63 -12.24
N SER A 757 -31.46 18.23 -12.59
CA SER A 757 -31.52 19.67 -12.89
C SER A 757 -31.52 20.54 -11.64
N TRP A 758 -31.00 21.76 -11.74
CA TRP A 758 -30.87 22.69 -10.62
C TRP A 758 -32.19 23.00 -9.87
N PRO A 759 -33.40 23.06 -10.49
CA PRO A 759 -34.64 23.27 -9.74
C PRO A 759 -34.96 22.11 -8.80
N LEU A 760 -34.69 20.86 -9.23
CA LEU A 760 -34.87 19.68 -8.38
C LEU A 760 -33.88 19.73 -7.21
N LEU A 761 -32.62 20.07 -7.47
CA LEU A 761 -31.60 20.20 -6.42
C LEU A 761 -31.97 21.27 -5.39
N LEU A 762 -32.54 22.41 -5.82
CA LEU A 762 -33.01 23.45 -4.91
C LEU A 762 -34.16 22.96 -4.02
N ILE A 763 -35.14 22.25 -4.59
CA ILE A 763 -36.23 21.65 -3.83
C ILE A 763 -35.70 20.62 -2.83
N CYS A 764 -34.82 19.71 -3.28
CA CYS A 764 -34.17 18.73 -2.42
C CYS A 764 -33.40 19.39 -1.28
N GLY A 765 -32.64 20.45 -1.57
CA GLY A 765 -31.88 21.20 -0.56
C GLY A 765 -32.78 21.84 0.50
N LEU A 766 -33.88 22.48 0.09
CA LEU A 766 -34.84 23.06 1.02
C LEU A 766 -35.50 21.99 1.92
N ILE A 767 -35.94 20.87 1.33
CA ILE A 767 -36.54 19.76 2.07
C ILE A 767 -35.53 19.15 3.04
N ALA A 768 -34.28 18.94 2.60
CA ALA A 768 -33.21 18.42 3.45
C ALA A 768 -32.96 19.32 4.65
N ILE A 769 -32.89 20.64 4.47
CA ILE A 769 -32.72 21.61 5.57
C ILE A 769 -33.88 21.52 6.56
N VAL A 770 -35.13 21.43 6.09
CA VAL A 770 -36.31 21.30 6.95
C VAL A 770 -36.25 20.01 7.77
N LEU A 771 -35.96 18.87 7.13
CA LEU A 771 -35.88 17.57 7.80
C LEU A 771 -34.71 17.52 8.80
N LEU A 772 -33.54 18.06 8.44
CA LEU A 772 -32.38 18.11 9.34
C LEU A 772 -32.63 19.04 10.55
N ARG A 773 -33.28 20.19 10.34
CA ARG A 773 -33.72 21.07 11.44
C ARG A 773 -34.78 20.40 12.30
N TRP A 774 -35.69 19.64 11.70
CA TRP A 774 -36.67 18.85 12.45
C TRP A 774 -35.96 17.83 13.35
N ILE A 775 -34.98 17.08 12.84
CA ILE A 775 -34.17 16.14 13.66
C ILE A 775 -33.51 16.87 14.84
N GLN A 776 -32.88 18.03 14.59
CA GLN A 776 -32.20 18.81 15.64
C GLN A 776 -33.17 19.35 16.70
N ASN A 777 -34.37 19.76 16.29
CA ASN A 777 -35.39 20.35 17.17
C ASN A 777 -36.16 19.31 17.98
N GLN A 778 -36.06 18.01 17.64
CA GLN A 778 -36.50 16.94 18.52
C GLN A 778 -35.53 16.88 19.71
N SER A 779 -35.75 17.78 20.68
CA SER A 779 -34.99 17.87 21.91
C SER A 779 -35.25 16.63 22.76
N VAL A 780 -34.16 16.02 23.19
CA VAL A 780 -34.16 15.05 24.26
C VAL A 780 -34.49 15.81 25.54
N THR A 781 -35.72 15.74 26.03
CA THR A 781 -36.08 16.29 27.35
C THR A 781 -35.25 15.57 28.43
N PRO A 782 -34.53 16.29 29.32
CA PRO A 782 -33.76 15.69 30.41
C PRO A 782 -34.60 14.91 31.43
N ALA A 783 -35.93 15.06 31.42
CA ALA A 783 -36.84 14.48 32.39
C ALA A 783 -36.90 12.94 32.42
N ASN A 784 -36.27 12.26 31.45
CA ASN A 784 -36.18 10.79 31.40
C ASN A 784 -34.75 10.25 31.61
N LEU A 785 -33.83 11.08 32.12
CA LEU A 785 -32.45 10.66 32.37
C LEU A 785 -32.24 9.95 33.71
N ASP A 786 -33.25 9.90 34.59
CA ASP A 786 -33.08 9.45 35.99
C ASP A 786 -34.14 8.49 36.56
N THR A 787 -35.01 7.85 35.76
CA THR A 787 -35.86 6.77 36.30
C THR A 787 -35.07 5.47 36.38
N THR A 788 -34.16 5.41 37.36
CA THR A 788 -33.83 4.22 38.12
C THR A 788 -35.04 3.81 38.96
N GLN A 789 -36.08 3.28 38.32
CA GLN A 789 -37.02 2.41 39.05
C GLN A 789 -37.06 1.05 38.36
N PRO A 790 -36.65 -0.03 39.06
CA PRO A 790 -36.96 -1.36 38.58
C PRO A 790 -38.48 -1.47 38.55
N LEU A 791 -39.02 -2.04 37.47
CA LEU A 791 -40.41 -2.51 37.42
C LEU A 791 -40.60 -3.46 38.61
N THR A 792 -41.16 -2.93 39.70
CA THR A 792 -41.66 -3.75 40.80
C THR A 792 -42.90 -4.44 40.28
N LEU A 793 -42.73 -5.73 39.94
CA LEU A 793 -43.87 -6.63 39.87
C LEU A 793 -44.52 -6.67 41.26
N ASP A 794 -45.82 -6.43 41.22
CA ASP A 794 -46.84 -6.69 42.22
C ASP A 794 -46.45 -7.66 43.35
N ARG A 795 -46.51 -7.18 44.59
CA ARG A 795 -46.67 -8.01 45.78
C ARG A 795 -47.51 -7.26 46.81
N ARG A 796 -48.83 -7.29 46.63
CA ARG A 796 -49.75 -7.32 47.76
C ARG A 796 -49.50 -8.61 48.57
N LEU A 797 -49.79 -8.54 49.87
CA LEU A 797 -49.75 -9.62 50.88
C LEU A 797 -48.36 -9.85 51.51
N THR A 798 -48.10 -9.28 52.69
CA THR A 798 -48.48 -9.88 53.97
C THR A 798 -48.14 -8.97 55.14
N ASP A 799 -49.10 -8.92 56.06
CA ASP A 799 -49.11 -8.38 57.41
C ASP A 799 -47.90 -8.65 58.34
N SER A 800 -47.73 -7.67 59.23
CA SER A 800 -47.46 -7.80 60.68
C SER A 800 -46.03 -7.95 61.22
N LYS A 801 -45.75 -7.03 62.16
CA LYS A 801 -45.04 -7.19 63.45
C LYS A 801 -43.57 -7.66 63.39
N SER A 802 -42.65 -6.75 63.70
CA SER A 802 -42.17 -6.41 65.06
C SER A 802 -40.92 -5.55 64.95
#